data_AF-A0AAV5B3X1-F1
#
_entry.id   AF-A0AAV5B3X1-F1
#
_cell.length_a   1.000
_cell.length_b   1.000
_cell.length_c   1.000
_cell.angle_alpha   90.00
_cell.angle_beta   90.00
_cell.angle_gamma   90.00
#
_symmetry.space_group_name_H-M   'P 1'
#
loop_
_entity.id
_entity.type
_entity.pdbx_description
1 polymer ?
#
loop_
_entity_poly.entity_id
_entity_poly.type
_entity_poly.pdbx_seq_one_letter_code
_entity_poly.pdbx_strand_id
1 'polypeptide(L)'
;MSADRERGTRMGRCRWHRLGRSWPVEVPAEGLLHGAVSLERGASGWVRPLRFFPSQLRALGSCAAWHPSLYRAQARTTSGIVVEFETDASECALQIDVDPEPRTTVAQVELAVGGPADDPFDGVSATVDGRPVAPCMPPEGPVELVVDLAGEDGDPTLPGFDPRRHVRIYLPALRGCTVGMVLCDGTYVDPVPPRPTLLVLGDSISQGFLAGDPAGTWPALVAADKGLDLVNQGVGGLVFQPTALMGLGALEAPDTVWVALGPNYRFEGWSGTVVAREVAAYIDTVCSLWPEARLFCATPTPHDEDAYPTARGAAYGTVPGLIADACARHPEVTLVDGLELLEDRARYFADADHPSARGARLMALRIGRVMAGEPPIDTMAAKKARRAAREAIAAREGAEPCDLPPEDTEPIDLAALAPAVPCHLEPLAPASVGEGAPARADAAPAPAPDAAAPALGRALEDRFNALCGSLPGLDAEGRAAGQAYLAGTHALYHGAPLSWAFTPKLFTVEGERLLADAAETMYRIMAKTLRAYRSDPAVRAAFGLPADVERLCLIEDHFPCPVPVARVDVFLNEDTGEYWFCELNCDGSAGMTATDEVSRAVALSPTFAALEGERPGLDPYSVVDACAREVLDCYGAWDLAGTGPFPAGRPSLAVVDYLESLSRDEAEDFVARFAAMGVDARITDIRDLSVDEVGGRWRLMDGRGPIDCVWRRVVVSEMMGKPCEGADALVLAAEENLACVVGGFSTWPCATKNVFAFFHGPQAASVLDAGELEFVRAHVPFTKVLAPGDDLAPYLDREAWIVKPADGYNADSVVAGRDVDDGRWLEVLGRGRETGAVVQAYAPQYVCPVVVGGCAPEDVTQLSGVVDASCMEGLYLFGGRFSGVFTRCGVGATIGEWTSRLNMGCFVDRGGRP
;
A
#
# COMPACT_ATOMS: atom_id res chain seq x y z
N MET A 1 -55.81 -8.59 30.06
CA MET A 1 -55.28 -7.27 30.47
C MET A 1 -54.00 -7.50 31.26
N SER A 2 -52.86 -7.50 30.58
CA SER A 2 -51.56 -7.16 31.17
C SER A 2 -50.79 -6.53 30.03
N ALA A 3 -50.92 -5.22 29.93
CA ALA A 3 -50.23 -4.40 28.95
C ALA A 3 -48.81 -4.16 29.47
N ASP A 4 -47.88 -5.04 29.11
CA ASP A 4 -46.47 -4.64 29.09
C ASP A 4 -46.29 -3.79 27.83
N ARG A 5 -46.51 -2.48 28.00
CA ARG A 5 -46.04 -1.48 27.06
C ARG A 5 -44.52 -1.57 27.06
N GLU A 6 -43.96 -2.18 26.02
CA GLU A 6 -42.59 -1.94 25.58
C GLU A 6 -42.44 -0.42 25.43
N ARG A 7 -41.84 0.21 26.44
CA ARG A 7 -41.40 1.59 26.36
C ARG A 7 -40.15 1.60 25.49
N GLY A 8 -40.35 1.57 24.18
CA GLY A 8 -39.37 2.13 23.26
C GLY A 8 -39.13 3.58 23.65
N THR A 9 -37.88 3.97 23.79
CA THR A 9 -37.47 5.35 24.02
C THR A 9 -37.98 6.19 22.86
N ARG A 10 -39.05 6.98 23.07
CA ARG A 10 -39.68 7.77 22.02
C ARG A 10 -38.81 9.00 21.75
N MET A 11 -37.96 8.93 20.73
CA MET A 11 -37.11 10.04 20.28
C MET A 11 -37.65 10.58 18.94
N GLY A 12 -38.66 11.45 19.00
CA GLY A 12 -39.25 12.03 17.78
C GLY A 12 -39.99 11.01 16.89
N ARG A 13 -39.82 11.11 15.56
CA ARG A 13 -40.45 10.26 14.53
C ARG A 13 -39.77 8.88 14.35
N CYS A 14 -38.66 8.62 15.04
CA CYS A 14 -37.96 7.33 15.00
C CYS A 14 -38.02 6.59 16.33
N ARG A 15 -38.02 5.25 16.28
CA ARG A 15 -37.96 4.40 17.47
C ARG A 15 -37.37 3.03 17.16
N TRP A 16 -36.66 2.46 18.13
CA TRP A 16 -36.06 1.13 18.04
C TRP A 16 -36.97 0.05 18.57
N HIS A 17 -37.09 -1.05 17.84
CA HIS A 17 -37.79 -2.26 18.25
C HIS A 17 -36.87 -3.47 18.17
N ARG A 18 -37.16 -4.50 18.98
CA ARG A 18 -36.54 -5.81 18.78
C ARG A 18 -37.09 -6.43 17.50
N LEU A 19 -36.27 -7.26 16.85
CA LEU A 19 -36.72 -8.01 15.68
C LEU A 19 -37.97 -8.85 15.99
N GLY A 20 -38.86 -8.98 15.01
CA GLY A 20 -39.96 -9.95 15.04
C GLY A 20 -41.36 -9.36 15.07
N ARG A 21 -41.49 -8.05 14.80
CA ARG A 21 -42.80 -7.46 14.51
C ARG A 21 -43.28 -7.96 13.14
N SER A 22 -44.56 -8.30 13.03
CA SER A 22 -45.15 -8.72 11.75
C SER A 22 -45.56 -7.50 10.94
N TRP A 23 -45.14 -7.46 9.68
CA TRP A 23 -45.43 -6.39 8.74
C TRP A 23 -46.13 -6.95 7.49
N PRO A 24 -47.07 -6.21 6.88
CA PRO A 24 -47.72 -6.60 5.62
C PRO A 24 -46.78 -6.76 4.43
N VAL A 25 -45.78 -5.88 4.33
CA VAL A 25 -44.82 -5.85 3.22
C VAL A 25 -43.40 -5.96 3.77
N GLU A 26 -42.62 -6.86 3.20
CA GLU A 26 -41.23 -7.10 3.55
C GLU A 26 -40.39 -7.23 2.27
N VAL A 27 -39.36 -6.41 2.13
CA VAL A 27 -38.46 -6.38 0.95
C VAL A 27 -37.01 -6.38 1.41
N PRO A 28 -36.10 -7.18 0.80
CA PRO A 28 -34.68 -7.16 1.13
C PRO A 28 -34.07 -5.76 0.92
N ALA A 29 -33.36 -5.25 1.93
CA ALA A 29 -32.71 -3.94 1.84
C ALA A 29 -31.61 -3.92 0.76
N GLU A 30 -31.02 -5.07 0.41
CA GLU A 30 -29.98 -5.20 -0.63
C GLU A 30 -30.37 -4.52 -1.95
N GLY A 31 -31.63 -4.63 -2.38
CA GLY A 31 -32.12 -4.03 -3.62
C GLY A 31 -32.48 -2.55 -3.53
N LEU A 32 -32.33 -1.94 -2.35
CA LEU A 32 -32.69 -0.55 -2.04
C LEU A 32 -31.46 0.29 -1.65
N LEU A 33 -30.26 -0.28 -1.74
CA LEU A 33 -29.01 0.39 -1.37
C LEU A 33 -28.52 1.30 -2.49
N HIS A 34 -28.20 2.55 -2.14
CA HIS A 34 -27.44 3.46 -2.99
C HIS A 34 -26.11 3.81 -2.31
N GLY A 35 -25.05 3.94 -3.11
CA GLY A 35 -23.70 4.31 -2.64
C GLY A 35 -22.80 3.16 -2.19
N ALA A 36 -23.31 1.92 -2.13
CA ALA A 36 -22.51 0.73 -1.91
C ALA A 36 -21.89 0.23 -3.23
N VAL A 37 -20.59 -0.02 -3.25
CA VAL A 37 -19.85 -0.54 -4.41
C VAL A 37 -19.62 -2.05 -4.33
N SER A 38 -19.66 -2.62 -3.13
CA SER A 38 -19.63 -4.06 -2.90
C SER A 38 -20.43 -4.45 -1.66
N LEU A 39 -20.76 -5.73 -1.52
CA LEU A 39 -21.56 -6.27 -0.43
C LEU A 39 -20.90 -7.52 0.15
N GLU A 40 -20.82 -7.64 1.48
CA GLU A 40 -20.57 -8.93 2.13
C GLU A 40 -21.90 -9.56 2.52
N ARG A 41 -22.19 -10.76 2.00
CA ARG A 41 -23.45 -11.45 2.26
C ARG A 41 -23.33 -12.35 3.49
N GLY A 42 -24.20 -12.12 4.47
CA GLY A 42 -24.30 -12.90 5.69
C GLY A 42 -25.41 -13.96 5.64
N ALA A 43 -25.72 -14.54 6.79
CA ALA A 43 -26.82 -15.50 6.92
C ALA A 43 -28.19 -14.81 6.82
N SER A 44 -29.21 -15.57 6.38
CA SER A 44 -30.62 -15.17 6.47
C SER A 44 -30.97 -13.83 5.79
N GLY A 45 -30.28 -13.47 4.71
CA GLY A 45 -30.58 -12.27 3.90
C GLY A 45 -29.98 -10.96 4.43
N TRP A 46 -29.17 -11.01 5.49
CA TRP A 46 -28.43 -9.84 5.98
C TRP A 46 -27.21 -9.56 5.10
N VAL A 47 -27.00 -8.28 4.76
CA VAL A 47 -25.86 -7.84 3.96
C VAL A 47 -25.11 -6.71 4.64
N ARG A 48 -23.80 -6.69 4.49
CA ARG A 48 -22.94 -5.56 4.87
C ARG A 48 -22.65 -4.72 3.64
N PRO A 49 -23.22 -3.51 3.52
CA PRO A 49 -22.87 -2.62 2.45
C PRO A 49 -21.47 -2.05 2.65
N LEU A 50 -20.68 -2.02 1.58
CA LEU A 50 -19.32 -1.50 1.58
C LEU A 50 -19.17 -0.42 0.51
N ARG A 51 -18.51 0.66 0.88
CA ARG A 51 -18.14 1.79 0.01
C ARG A 51 -16.79 1.60 -0.70
N PHE A 52 -16.13 0.46 -0.50
CA PHE A 52 -14.86 0.06 -1.13
C PHE A 52 -14.94 -1.32 -1.78
N PHE A 53 -14.14 -1.56 -2.81
CA PHE A 53 -13.93 -2.90 -3.35
C PHE A 53 -13.03 -3.76 -2.45
N PRO A 54 -13.11 -5.10 -2.52
CA PRO A 54 -12.23 -5.99 -1.75
C PRO A 54 -10.74 -5.73 -1.95
N SER A 55 -10.30 -5.32 -3.16
CA SER A 55 -8.91 -4.93 -3.45
C SER A 55 -8.49 -3.69 -2.66
N GLN A 56 -9.34 -2.65 -2.64
CA GLN A 56 -9.09 -1.42 -1.87
C GLN A 56 -9.05 -1.72 -0.37
N LEU A 57 -9.96 -2.56 0.15
CA LEU A 57 -9.97 -2.94 1.57
C LEU A 57 -8.71 -3.70 1.98
N ARG A 58 -8.15 -4.55 1.11
CA ARG A 58 -6.86 -5.19 1.34
C ARG A 58 -5.74 -4.16 1.37
N ALA A 59 -5.69 -3.25 0.39
CA ALA A 59 -4.69 -2.20 0.29
C ALA A 59 -4.69 -1.25 1.50
N LEU A 60 -5.87 -0.80 1.92
CA LEU A 60 -6.05 0.08 3.07
C LEU A 60 -5.70 -0.61 4.40
N GLY A 61 -5.63 -1.94 4.44
CA GLY A 61 -5.22 -2.70 5.62
C GLY A 61 -3.82 -3.33 5.54
N SER A 62 -3.06 -3.12 4.47
CA SER A 62 -1.74 -3.73 4.27
C SER A 62 -0.60 -2.83 4.76
N CYS A 63 0.63 -3.33 4.76
CA CYS A 63 1.81 -2.51 5.05
C CYS A 63 2.05 -1.36 4.06
N ALA A 64 1.34 -1.34 2.93
CA ALA A 64 1.36 -0.21 1.99
C ALA A 64 0.47 0.97 2.44
N ALA A 65 -0.37 0.77 3.46
CA ALA A 65 -1.15 1.84 4.06
C ALA A 65 -0.33 2.63 5.07
N TRP A 66 -0.53 3.95 5.08
CA TRP A 66 0.14 4.82 6.04
C TRP A 66 -0.28 4.52 7.49
N HIS A 67 -1.57 4.26 7.69
CA HIS A 67 -2.13 3.82 8.98
C HIS A 67 -3.06 2.61 8.79
N PRO A 68 -2.52 1.39 8.59
CA PRO A 68 -3.31 0.23 8.16
C PRO A 68 -4.44 -0.12 9.12
N SER A 69 -4.18 -0.03 10.43
CA SER A 69 -5.19 -0.29 11.46
C SER A 69 -6.30 0.75 11.46
N LEU A 70 -5.95 2.03 11.31
CA LEU A 70 -6.92 3.12 11.23
C LEU A 70 -7.74 3.02 9.95
N TYR A 71 -7.08 2.90 8.80
CA TYR A 71 -7.73 2.88 7.49
C TYR A 71 -8.63 1.66 7.33
N ARG A 72 -8.20 0.47 7.78
CA ARG A 72 -9.07 -0.72 7.80
C ARG A 72 -10.33 -0.49 8.62
N ALA A 73 -10.22 0.15 9.78
CA ALA A 73 -11.37 0.44 10.63
C ALA A 73 -12.31 1.47 9.97
N GLN A 74 -11.75 2.55 9.43
CA GLN A 74 -12.53 3.62 8.79
C GLN A 74 -13.15 3.20 7.46
N ALA A 75 -12.49 2.34 6.68
CA ALA A 75 -13.01 1.84 5.41
C ALA A 75 -14.21 0.87 5.58
N ARG A 76 -14.38 0.28 6.76
CA ARG A 76 -15.54 -0.57 7.10
C ARG A 76 -16.80 0.22 7.47
N THR A 77 -16.69 1.53 7.64
CA THR A 77 -17.85 2.39 7.94
C THR A 77 -18.75 2.56 6.72
N THR A 78 -20.01 2.94 6.95
CA THR A 78 -21.03 3.06 5.89
C THR A 78 -21.30 4.50 5.45
N SER A 79 -20.35 5.41 5.65
CA SER A 79 -20.50 6.82 5.26
C SER A 79 -20.94 6.98 3.80
N GLY A 80 -21.98 7.78 3.59
CA GLY A 80 -22.56 8.07 2.28
C GLY A 80 -23.50 7.00 1.72
N ILE A 81 -23.63 5.84 2.37
CA ILE A 81 -24.54 4.78 1.93
C ILE A 81 -25.94 5.03 2.48
N VAL A 82 -26.96 4.85 1.64
CA VAL A 82 -28.38 5.01 2.01
C VAL A 82 -29.22 3.80 1.60
N VAL A 83 -30.29 3.56 2.35
CA VAL A 83 -31.41 2.70 1.94
C VAL A 83 -32.54 3.61 1.47
N GLU A 84 -32.92 3.53 0.20
CA GLU A 84 -33.82 4.48 -0.45
C GLU A 84 -34.93 3.79 -1.24
N PHE A 85 -36.18 4.22 -1.00
CA PHE A 85 -37.36 3.58 -1.58
C PHE A 85 -38.57 4.52 -1.57
N GLU A 86 -39.58 4.16 -2.36
CA GLU A 86 -40.90 4.80 -2.34
C GLU A 86 -41.97 3.85 -1.82
N THR A 87 -42.90 4.36 -1.03
CA THR A 87 -43.98 3.58 -0.40
C THR A 87 -45.22 4.44 -0.15
N ASP A 88 -46.37 3.80 0.00
CA ASP A 88 -47.61 4.40 0.53
C ASP A 88 -47.79 4.15 2.04
N ALA A 89 -46.78 3.59 2.70
CA ALA A 89 -46.83 3.25 4.11
C ALA A 89 -46.99 4.49 5.02
N SER A 90 -47.70 4.29 6.12
CA SER A 90 -47.73 5.25 7.23
C SER A 90 -46.53 5.07 8.15
N GLU A 91 -45.95 3.86 8.14
CA GLU A 91 -44.81 3.50 8.94
C GLU A 91 -43.95 2.45 8.24
N CYS A 92 -42.64 2.63 8.29
CA CYS A 92 -41.67 1.64 7.82
C CYS A 92 -40.66 1.29 8.91
N ALA A 93 -39.99 0.14 8.76
CA ALA A 93 -38.87 -0.26 9.59
C ALA A 93 -37.69 -0.79 8.76
N LEU A 94 -36.47 -0.47 9.17
CA LEU A 94 -35.25 -1.07 8.64
C LEU A 94 -34.65 -2.01 9.68
N GLN A 95 -34.46 -3.27 9.32
CA GLN A 95 -33.64 -4.18 10.12
C GLN A 95 -32.16 -3.83 9.97
N ILE A 96 -31.50 -3.51 11.08
CA ILE A 96 -30.12 -3.07 11.10
C ILE A 96 -29.41 -3.57 12.36
N ASP A 97 -28.13 -3.89 12.21
CA ASP A 97 -27.20 -4.20 13.29
C ASP A 97 -25.96 -3.33 13.10
N VAL A 98 -25.73 -2.40 14.02
CA VAL A 98 -24.66 -1.40 13.92
C VAL A 98 -23.47 -1.87 14.73
N ASP A 99 -22.29 -1.83 14.11
CA ASP A 99 -21.04 -2.23 14.75
C ASP A 99 -20.70 -1.31 15.93
N PRO A 100 -19.93 -1.80 16.92
CA PRO A 100 -19.35 -0.91 17.93
C PRO A 100 -18.48 0.17 17.27
N GLU A 101 -18.42 1.33 17.91
CA GLU A 101 -17.57 2.43 17.42
C GLU A 101 -16.09 2.01 17.42
N PRO A 102 -15.35 2.27 16.32
CA PRO A 102 -13.92 2.04 16.32
C PRO A 102 -13.22 2.81 17.44
N ARG A 103 -12.33 2.15 18.19
CA ARG A 103 -11.61 2.76 19.33
C ARG A 103 -10.86 4.05 18.94
N THR A 104 -10.32 4.09 17.73
CA THR A 104 -9.62 5.28 17.20
C THR A 104 -10.58 6.44 16.92
N THR A 105 -11.78 6.16 16.42
CA THR A 105 -12.85 7.16 16.27
C THR A 105 -13.23 7.74 17.63
N VAL A 106 -13.45 6.89 18.64
CA VAL A 106 -13.75 7.35 20.01
C VAL A 106 -12.67 8.32 20.50
N ALA A 107 -11.40 7.93 20.43
CA ALA A 107 -10.29 8.78 20.89
C ALA A 107 -10.21 10.12 20.13
N GLN A 108 -10.48 10.13 18.82
CA GLN A 108 -10.47 11.36 18.01
C GLN A 108 -11.64 12.28 18.35
N VAL A 109 -12.84 11.72 18.54
CA VAL A 109 -14.02 12.48 18.97
C VAL A 109 -13.79 13.05 20.38
N GLU A 110 -13.27 12.25 21.32
CA GLU A 110 -12.97 12.70 22.68
C GLU A 110 -11.94 13.83 22.71
N LEU A 111 -10.91 13.74 21.86
CA LEU A 111 -9.92 14.80 21.69
C LEU A 111 -10.57 16.09 21.17
N ALA A 112 -11.44 15.97 20.15
CA ALA A 112 -12.12 17.11 19.54
C ALA A 112 -13.06 17.84 20.52
N VAL A 113 -13.76 17.09 21.38
CA VAL A 113 -14.73 17.66 22.34
C VAL A 113 -14.12 17.99 23.70
N GLY A 114 -12.83 17.67 23.91
CA GLY A 114 -12.10 17.98 25.15
C GLY A 114 -12.45 17.08 26.34
N GLY A 115 -12.89 15.84 26.09
CA GLY A 115 -13.28 14.88 27.12
C GLY A 115 -14.14 13.73 26.57
N PRO A 116 -14.65 12.83 27.43
CA PRO A 116 -15.61 11.80 27.02
C PRO A 116 -16.83 12.44 26.35
N ALA A 117 -17.21 11.94 25.18
CA ALA A 117 -18.46 12.34 24.55
C ALA A 117 -19.64 11.67 25.25
N ASP A 118 -20.54 12.47 25.82
CA ASP A 118 -21.75 11.96 26.50
C ASP A 118 -22.78 11.40 25.50
N ASP A 119 -22.79 11.91 24.26
CA ASP A 119 -23.64 11.48 23.16
C ASP A 119 -22.80 11.02 21.94
N PRO A 120 -23.24 9.98 21.22
CA PRO A 120 -22.55 9.52 20.01
C PRO A 120 -22.63 10.55 18.88
N PHE A 121 -21.48 10.85 18.24
CA PHE A 121 -21.32 11.80 17.12
C PHE A 121 -21.69 11.21 15.74
N ASP A 122 -22.63 10.25 15.73
CA ASP A 122 -23.04 9.46 14.57
C ASP A 122 -24.43 8.86 14.83
N GLY A 123 -25.02 8.21 13.83
CA GLY A 123 -26.29 7.52 14.00
C GLY A 123 -26.88 7.01 12.71
N VAL A 124 -28.14 6.60 12.80
CA VAL A 124 -28.99 6.38 11.63
C VAL A 124 -29.96 7.54 11.56
N SER A 125 -29.96 8.27 10.45
CA SER A 125 -30.93 9.34 10.19
C SER A 125 -31.78 9.00 8.97
N ALA A 126 -32.86 9.75 8.76
CA ALA A 126 -33.72 9.53 7.62
C ALA A 126 -34.26 10.85 7.08
N THR A 127 -34.73 10.85 5.84
CA THR A 127 -35.58 11.90 5.28
C THR A 127 -36.84 11.27 4.72
N VAL A 128 -37.98 11.88 5.01
CA VAL A 128 -39.29 11.52 4.43
C VAL A 128 -39.78 12.70 3.61
N ASP A 129 -39.91 12.50 2.30
CA ASP A 129 -40.23 13.57 1.33
C ASP A 129 -39.30 14.79 1.47
N GLY A 130 -38.01 14.51 1.69
CA GLY A 130 -36.97 15.52 1.91
C GLY A 130 -36.98 16.18 3.30
N ARG A 131 -37.93 15.85 4.18
CA ARG A 131 -37.97 16.36 5.56
C ARG A 131 -37.09 15.52 6.46
N PRO A 132 -36.11 16.11 7.18
CA PRO A 132 -35.19 15.35 8.00
C PRO A 132 -35.87 14.79 9.25
N VAL A 133 -35.46 13.58 9.59
CA VAL A 133 -35.72 12.91 10.86
C VAL A 133 -34.40 12.81 11.60
N ALA A 134 -34.39 13.29 12.84
CA ALA A 134 -33.18 13.40 13.64
C ALA A 134 -32.43 12.05 13.76
N PRO A 135 -31.09 12.06 13.75
CA PRO A 135 -30.30 10.86 13.93
C PRO A 135 -30.60 10.20 15.27
N CYS A 136 -30.59 8.88 15.29
CA CYS A 136 -30.66 8.10 16.52
C CYS A 136 -29.69 6.94 16.47
N MET A 137 -29.08 6.61 17.61
CA MET A 137 -28.25 5.42 17.75
C MET A 137 -29.08 4.22 18.23
N PRO A 138 -28.89 3.02 17.66
CA PRO A 138 -29.54 1.81 18.13
C PRO A 138 -28.98 1.33 19.47
N PRO A 139 -29.76 0.55 20.24
CA PRO A 139 -29.20 -0.29 21.30
C PRO A 139 -28.30 -1.38 20.70
N GLU A 140 -27.49 -2.05 21.53
CA GLU A 140 -26.61 -3.13 21.06
C GLU A 140 -27.38 -4.31 20.47
N GLY A 141 -26.90 -4.80 19.33
CA GLY A 141 -27.42 -5.96 18.61
C GLY A 141 -28.48 -5.60 17.56
N PRO A 142 -29.00 -6.62 16.86
CA PRO A 142 -29.87 -6.41 15.71
C PRO A 142 -31.26 -5.90 16.14
N VAL A 143 -31.70 -4.83 15.49
CA VAL A 143 -32.95 -4.11 15.79
C VAL A 143 -33.68 -3.64 14.54
N GLU A 144 -34.93 -3.22 14.73
CA GLU A 144 -35.75 -2.55 13.72
C GLU A 144 -35.78 -1.03 14.01
N LEU A 145 -35.23 -0.22 13.10
CA LEU A 145 -35.44 1.23 13.10
C LEU A 145 -36.81 1.53 12.52
N VAL A 146 -37.79 1.85 13.35
CA VAL A 146 -39.13 2.23 12.89
C VAL A 146 -39.20 3.75 12.67
N VAL A 147 -39.55 4.17 11.45
CA VAL A 147 -39.73 5.56 11.03
C VAL A 147 -41.20 5.84 10.79
N ASP A 148 -41.73 6.86 11.47
CA ASP A 148 -43.07 7.38 11.24
C ASP A 148 -43.07 8.26 9.98
N LEU A 149 -43.82 7.82 8.97
CA LEU A 149 -43.90 8.48 7.67
C LEU A 149 -45.07 9.47 7.60
N ALA A 150 -46.00 9.45 8.57
CA ALA A 150 -47.17 10.32 8.57
C ALA A 150 -46.79 11.79 8.87
N GLY A 151 -47.52 12.72 8.25
CA GLY A 151 -47.36 14.16 8.51
C GLY A 151 -47.91 14.56 9.89
N GLU A 152 -47.44 15.68 10.46
CA GLU A 152 -47.89 16.17 11.79
C GLU A 152 -49.37 16.63 11.82
N ASP A 153 -50.00 16.83 10.67
CA ASP A 153 -51.34 17.47 10.54
C ASP A 153 -52.34 16.70 9.66
N GLY A 154 -52.12 15.41 9.37
CA GLY A 154 -53.02 14.61 8.53
C GLY A 154 -53.98 13.73 9.34
N ASP A 155 -55.29 13.76 9.03
CA ASP A 155 -56.22 12.72 9.46
C ASP A 155 -55.70 11.34 8.97
N PRO A 156 -55.73 10.28 9.80
CA PRO A 156 -55.26 8.96 9.40
C PRO A 156 -56.06 8.45 8.19
N THR A 157 -55.38 8.33 7.05
CA THR A 157 -55.88 7.72 5.83
C THR A 157 -55.84 6.19 5.93
N LEU A 158 -56.73 5.51 5.21
CA LEU A 158 -56.71 4.04 5.15
C LEU A 158 -55.44 3.57 4.42
N PRO A 159 -54.82 2.45 4.83
CA PRO A 159 -53.69 1.86 4.12
C PRO A 159 -54.00 1.70 2.62
N GLY A 160 -53.12 2.20 1.75
CA GLY A 160 -53.31 2.20 0.29
C GLY A 160 -53.93 3.47 -0.32
N PHE A 161 -54.27 4.47 0.50
CA PHE A 161 -54.80 5.78 0.03
C PHE A 161 -53.90 6.97 0.37
N ASP A 162 -52.79 6.72 1.08
CA ASP A 162 -51.77 7.72 1.34
C ASP A 162 -51.03 8.10 0.05
N PRO A 163 -50.62 9.37 -0.10
CA PRO A 163 -49.77 9.77 -1.21
C PRO A 163 -48.44 9.03 -1.15
N ARG A 164 -47.87 8.71 -2.32
CA ARG A 164 -46.53 8.14 -2.48
C ARG A 164 -45.53 8.98 -1.68
N ARG A 165 -44.79 8.34 -0.79
CA ARG A 165 -43.73 8.94 0.02
C ARG A 165 -42.39 8.41 -0.39
N HIS A 166 -41.42 9.31 -0.43
CA HIS A 166 -40.02 9.01 -0.72
C HIS A 166 -39.23 8.95 0.58
N VAL A 167 -38.70 7.78 0.91
CA VAL A 167 -37.98 7.51 2.14
C VAL A 167 -36.52 7.25 1.82
N ARG A 168 -35.62 7.95 2.51
CA ARG A 168 -34.18 7.72 2.44
C ARG A 168 -33.63 7.61 3.85
N ILE A 169 -33.03 6.47 4.17
CA ILE A 169 -32.40 6.18 5.46
C ILE A 169 -30.89 6.21 5.27
N TYR A 170 -30.20 7.08 6.00
CA TYR A 170 -28.75 7.25 5.95
C TYR A 170 -28.10 6.33 6.97
N LEU A 171 -27.17 5.50 6.49
CA LEU A 171 -26.41 4.60 7.35
C LEU A 171 -25.29 5.37 8.10
N PRO A 172 -24.79 4.83 9.23
CA PRO A 172 -23.79 5.52 10.05
C PRO A 172 -22.53 5.91 9.28
N ALA A 173 -21.97 7.08 9.58
CA ALA A 173 -20.79 7.62 8.92
C ALA A 173 -19.46 7.14 9.55
N LEU A 174 -19.49 6.82 10.84
CA LEU A 174 -18.32 6.46 11.65
C LEU A 174 -18.35 5.02 12.16
N ARG A 175 -19.42 4.27 11.84
CA ARG A 175 -19.60 2.85 12.14
C ARG A 175 -19.95 2.07 10.89
N GLY A 176 -19.60 0.79 10.89
CA GLY A 176 -20.15 -0.17 9.94
C GLY A 176 -21.52 -0.68 10.41
N CYS A 177 -22.27 -1.30 9.52
CA CYS A 177 -23.48 -2.01 9.91
C CYS A 177 -23.79 -3.17 8.95
N THR A 178 -24.71 -4.03 9.36
CA THR A 178 -25.40 -4.95 8.46
C THR A 178 -26.88 -4.58 8.40
N VAL A 179 -27.50 -4.79 7.24
CA VAL A 179 -28.93 -4.52 7.00
C VAL A 179 -29.64 -5.78 6.52
N GLY A 180 -30.87 -5.98 6.97
CA GLY A 180 -31.71 -7.12 6.61
C GLY A 180 -32.84 -6.72 5.66
N MET A 181 -34.04 -6.62 6.20
CA MET A 181 -35.26 -6.24 5.47
C MET A 181 -35.68 -4.78 5.71
N VAL A 182 -36.32 -4.19 4.71
CA VAL A 182 -37.24 -3.05 4.85
C VAL A 182 -38.65 -3.61 5.00
N LEU A 183 -39.34 -3.16 6.05
CA LEU A 183 -40.64 -3.64 6.49
C LEU A 183 -41.62 -2.47 6.47
N CYS A 184 -42.83 -2.62 5.95
CA CYS A 184 -43.79 -1.51 5.81
C CYS A 184 -45.22 -1.94 6.11
N ASP A 185 -46.03 -1.00 6.62
CA ASP A 185 -47.47 -1.20 6.85
C ASP A 185 -48.37 -0.84 5.65
N GLY A 186 -47.76 -0.34 4.58
CA GLY A 186 -48.39 -0.03 3.29
C GLY A 186 -48.62 -1.24 2.40
N THR A 187 -48.76 -0.99 1.09
CA THR A 187 -49.04 -2.02 0.08
C THR A 187 -47.84 -2.34 -0.82
N TYR A 188 -46.84 -1.45 -0.89
CA TYR A 188 -45.62 -1.66 -1.67
C TYR A 188 -44.39 -0.98 -1.07
N VAL A 189 -43.22 -1.42 -1.52
CA VAL A 189 -41.91 -0.79 -1.33
C VAL A 189 -41.18 -0.92 -2.66
N ASP A 190 -41.06 0.20 -3.38
CA ASP A 190 -40.44 0.24 -4.70
C ASP A 190 -39.03 0.85 -4.62
N PRO A 191 -38.03 0.26 -5.30
CA PRO A 191 -36.69 0.83 -5.37
C PRO A 191 -36.70 2.16 -6.13
N VAL A 192 -35.86 3.10 -5.69
CA VAL A 192 -35.62 4.33 -6.45
C VAL A 192 -34.56 4.04 -7.53
N PRO A 193 -34.75 4.49 -8.79
CA PRO A 193 -33.75 4.26 -9.84
C PRO A 193 -32.40 4.91 -9.51
N PRO A 194 -31.28 4.30 -9.95
CA PRO A 194 -29.96 4.87 -9.76
C PRO A 194 -29.82 6.21 -10.49
N ARG A 195 -29.01 7.09 -9.92
CA ARG A 195 -28.76 8.45 -10.41
C ARG A 195 -27.30 8.61 -10.85
N PRO A 196 -26.98 9.67 -11.59
CA PRO A 196 -25.59 10.08 -11.82
C PRO A 196 -24.76 10.05 -10.53
N THR A 197 -23.54 9.51 -10.60
CA THR A 197 -22.73 9.22 -9.41
C THR A 197 -21.73 10.33 -9.10
N LEU A 198 -21.74 10.78 -7.84
CA LEU A 198 -20.67 11.57 -7.22
C LEU A 198 -19.74 10.63 -6.44
N LEU A 199 -18.51 10.46 -6.92
CA LEU A 199 -17.45 9.78 -6.20
C LEU A 199 -16.65 10.80 -5.38
N VAL A 200 -16.54 10.60 -4.07
CA VAL A 200 -15.71 11.44 -3.19
C VAL A 200 -14.51 10.64 -2.69
N LEU A 201 -13.31 11.05 -3.09
CA LEU A 201 -12.03 10.52 -2.63
C LEU A 201 -11.45 11.49 -1.61
N GLY A 202 -11.48 11.15 -0.32
CA GLY A 202 -11.12 12.13 0.72
C GLY A 202 -10.69 11.56 2.06
N ASP A 203 -10.57 12.46 3.04
CA ASP A 203 -10.13 12.14 4.40
C ASP A 203 -11.28 12.19 5.44
N SER A 204 -10.97 12.46 6.72
CA SER A 204 -11.94 12.57 7.82
C SER A 204 -12.99 13.67 7.60
N ILE A 205 -12.66 14.76 6.90
CA ILE A 205 -13.59 15.85 6.60
C ILE A 205 -14.68 15.35 5.65
N SER A 206 -14.27 14.60 4.64
CA SER A 206 -15.18 13.96 3.67
C SER A 206 -15.91 12.76 4.25
N GLN A 207 -15.30 12.01 5.18
CA GLN A 207 -15.97 10.91 5.87
C GLN A 207 -17.10 11.40 6.78
N GLY A 208 -16.92 12.55 7.44
CA GLY A 208 -17.96 13.21 8.26
C GLY A 208 -17.74 13.19 9.77
N PHE A 209 -16.50 13.12 10.26
CA PHE A 209 -16.14 12.89 11.67
C PHE A 209 -16.88 13.73 12.73
N LEU A 210 -17.09 15.03 12.49
CA LEU A 210 -17.78 15.92 13.44
C LEU A 210 -19.06 16.55 12.85
N ALA A 211 -19.63 15.91 11.82
CA ALA A 211 -20.89 16.35 11.23
C ALA A 211 -22.09 16.07 12.15
N GLY A 212 -22.00 15.06 13.01
CA GLY A 212 -23.02 14.66 13.98
C GLY A 212 -24.26 13.98 13.40
N ASP A 213 -24.47 14.05 12.09
CA ASP A 213 -25.56 13.38 11.36
C ASP A 213 -25.00 12.87 10.02
N PRO A 214 -25.16 11.59 9.67
CA PRO A 214 -24.69 11.08 8.37
C PRO A 214 -25.35 11.79 7.18
N ALA A 215 -26.59 12.28 7.32
CA ALA A 215 -27.26 13.12 6.32
C ALA A 215 -26.72 14.56 6.27
N GLY A 216 -25.98 14.98 7.31
CA GLY A 216 -25.41 16.32 7.46
C GLY A 216 -23.96 16.44 6.99
N THR A 217 -23.34 15.36 6.50
CA THR A 217 -21.99 15.41 5.92
C THR A 217 -22.00 16.24 4.63
N TRP A 218 -20.92 16.96 4.33
CA TRP A 218 -20.89 17.78 3.12
C TRP A 218 -21.12 16.95 1.84
N PRO A 219 -20.59 15.71 1.68
CA PRO A 219 -20.89 14.91 0.48
C PRO A 219 -22.36 14.54 0.37
N ALA A 220 -22.99 14.13 1.48
CA ALA A 220 -24.40 13.77 1.50
C ALA A 220 -25.31 14.96 1.15
N LEU A 221 -24.98 16.14 1.68
CA LEU A 221 -25.70 17.38 1.38
C LEU A 221 -25.57 17.80 -0.09
N VAL A 222 -24.37 17.70 -0.68
CA VAL A 222 -24.15 17.99 -2.10
C VAL A 222 -24.90 16.99 -2.98
N ALA A 223 -24.80 15.70 -2.69
CA ALA A 223 -25.48 14.66 -3.43
C ALA A 223 -27.01 14.84 -3.38
N ALA A 224 -27.56 15.17 -2.21
CA ALA A 224 -28.97 15.48 -2.05
C ALA A 224 -29.41 16.74 -2.83
N ASP A 225 -28.65 17.84 -2.76
CA ASP A 225 -28.93 19.08 -3.49
C ASP A 225 -28.91 18.88 -5.01
N LYS A 226 -27.97 18.08 -5.52
CA LYS A 226 -27.75 17.84 -6.95
C LYS A 226 -28.53 16.66 -7.51
N GLY A 227 -29.22 15.89 -6.67
CA GLY A 227 -29.92 14.67 -7.09
C GLY A 227 -28.97 13.60 -7.62
N LEU A 228 -27.84 13.40 -6.95
CA LEU A 228 -26.80 12.42 -7.30
C LEU A 228 -26.81 11.25 -6.32
N ASP A 229 -26.35 10.09 -6.78
CA ASP A 229 -25.97 9.00 -5.89
C ASP A 229 -24.54 9.23 -5.40
N LEU A 230 -24.26 8.90 -4.14
CA LEU A 230 -22.99 9.20 -3.49
C LEU A 230 -22.20 7.92 -3.25
N VAL A 231 -21.01 7.81 -3.84
CA VAL A 231 -19.99 6.86 -3.40
C VAL A 231 -18.95 7.64 -2.59
N ASN A 232 -19.07 7.60 -1.27
CA ASN A 232 -18.12 8.30 -0.40
C ASN A 232 -16.99 7.35 -0.01
N GLN A 233 -15.77 7.60 -0.50
CA GLN A 233 -14.54 6.90 -0.12
C GLN A 233 -13.64 7.75 0.79
N GLY A 234 -14.23 8.66 1.58
CA GLY A 234 -13.54 9.39 2.65
C GLY A 234 -12.99 8.45 3.73
N VAL A 235 -11.72 8.55 4.10
CA VAL A 235 -11.10 7.71 5.15
C VAL A 235 -10.33 8.60 6.13
N GLY A 236 -10.70 8.56 7.40
CA GLY A 236 -10.01 9.32 8.45
C GLY A 236 -8.51 9.06 8.47
N GLY A 237 -7.73 10.14 8.42
CA GLY A 237 -6.26 10.09 8.39
C GLY A 237 -5.64 9.79 7.02
N LEU A 238 -6.43 9.59 5.96
CA LEU A 238 -5.91 9.23 4.63
C LEU A 238 -5.14 10.38 3.97
N VAL A 239 -4.08 10.02 3.25
CA VAL A 239 -3.30 10.93 2.38
C VAL A 239 -3.44 10.51 0.92
N PHE A 240 -2.77 11.21 -0.01
CA PHE A 240 -2.71 10.78 -1.40
C PHE A 240 -1.93 9.47 -1.50
N GLN A 241 -2.62 8.34 -1.32
CA GLN A 241 -2.02 7.02 -1.33
C GLN A 241 -2.48 6.26 -2.59
N PRO A 242 -1.67 6.17 -3.65
CA PRO A 242 -2.11 5.59 -4.93
C PRO A 242 -2.70 4.17 -4.81
N THR A 243 -2.17 3.36 -3.88
CA THR A 243 -2.67 2.00 -3.63
C THR A 243 -4.12 1.98 -3.11
N ALA A 244 -4.64 3.09 -2.54
CA ALA A 244 -6.05 3.19 -2.14
C ALA A 244 -7.00 3.17 -3.34
N LEU A 245 -6.50 3.41 -4.56
CA LEU A 245 -7.26 3.36 -5.82
C LEU A 245 -7.29 1.95 -6.44
N MET A 246 -6.66 0.94 -5.82
CA MET A 246 -6.54 -0.40 -6.39
C MET A 246 -7.90 -1.05 -6.70
N GLY A 247 -8.12 -1.41 -7.97
CA GLY A 247 -9.36 -2.03 -8.45
C GLY A 247 -10.54 -1.07 -8.57
N LEU A 248 -10.33 0.23 -8.34
CA LEU A 248 -11.38 1.24 -8.45
C LEU A 248 -11.91 1.39 -9.90
N GLY A 249 -11.12 0.99 -10.91
CA GLY A 249 -11.59 0.91 -12.30
C GLY A 249 -12.72 -0.08 -12.55
N ALA A 250 -13.10 -0.92 -11.57
CA ALA A 250 -14.31 -1.73 -11.63
C ALA A 250 -15.60 -0.95 -11.34
N LEU A 251 -15.50 0.29 -10.82
CA LEU A 251 -16.64 1.17 -10.63
C LEU A 251 -17.16 1.64 -11.99
N GLU A 252 -18.48 1.62 -12.16
CA GLU A 252 -19.13 2.30 -13.28
C GLU A 252 -18.73 3.78 -13.29
N ALA A 253 -18.46 4.32 -14.49
CA ALA A 253 -17.85 5.64 -14.62
C ALA A 253 -18.70 6.71 -13.89
N PRO A 254 -18.15 7.38 -12.86
CA PRO A 254 -18.87 8.42 -12.14
C PRO A 254 -18.97 9.68 -13.00
N ASP A 255 -20.09 10.39 -12.89
CA ASP A 255 -20.28 11.68 -13.56
C ASP A 255 -19.39 12.77 -12.98
N THR A 256 -19.10 12.69 -11.68
CA THR A 256 -18.25 13.65 -10.99
C THR A 256 -17.37 12.94 -9.96
N VAL A 257 -16.08 13.28 -9.96
CA VAL A 257 -15.13 12.86 -8.93
C VAL A 257 -14.63 14.08 -8.17
N TRP A 258 -14.66 14.01 -6.84
CA TRP A 258 -14.14 15.02 -5.96
C TRP A 258 -12.99 14.47 -5.12
N VAL A 259 -11.78 14.99 -5.33
CA VAL A 259 -10.59 14.63 -4.56
C VAL A 259 -10.32 15.71 -3.50
N ALA A 260 -10.34 15.35 -2.22
CA ALA A 260 -10.11 16.25 -1.10
C ALA A 260 -9.24 15.55 -0.03
N LEU A 261 -7.93 15.58 -0.25
CA LEU A 261 -6.89 14.94 0.57
C LEU A 261 -5.76 15.93 0.84
N GLY A 262 -4.83 15.56 1.72
CA GLY A 262 -3.62 16.37 2.00
C GLY A 262 -3.50 16.97 3.41
N PRO A 263 -4.59 17.33 4.13
CA PRO A 263 -4.50 17.81 5.51
C PRO A 263 -3.68 16.90 6.44
N ASN A 264 -3.75 15.59 6.24
CA ASN A 264 -3.09 14.64 7.15
C ASN A 264 -1.55 14.63 7.03
N TYR A 265 -0.98 15.11 5.91
CA TYR A 265 0.48 15.27 5.78
C TYR A 265 1.09 16.21 6.82
N ARG A 266 0.29 16.99 7.57
CA ARG A 266 0.76 17.82 8.67
C ARG A 266 1.21 17.04 9.89
N PHE A 267 0.69 15.84 10.11
CA PHE A 267 0.87 15.14 11.39
C PHE A 267 2.18 14.37 11.49
N GLU A 268 2.92 14.20 10.40
CA GLU A 268 4.20 13.48 10.40
C GLU A 268 5.24 14.10 9.45
N GLY A 269 6.51 13.85 9.77
CA GLY A 269 7.67 14.44 9.08
C GLY A 269 8.02 13.79 7.74
N TRP A 270 7.14 13.91 6.75
CA TRP A 270 7.39 13.43 5.39
C TRP A 270 8.03 14.48 4.51
N SER A 271 8.99 14.03 3.71
CA SER A 271 9.71 14.91 2.79
C SER A 271 8.81 15.32 1.62
N GLY A 272 8.91 16.58 1.18
CA GLY A 272 8.05 17.16 0.14
C GLY A 272 8.00 16.39 -1.17
N THR A 273 9.05 15.66 -1.56
CA THR A 273 9.02 14.88 -2.80
C THR A 273 8.28 13.56 -2.69
N VAL A 274 8.25 12.91 -1.52
CA VAL A 274 7.41 11.72 -1.35
C VAL A 274 5.95 12.14 -1.52
N VAL A 275 5.58 13.23 -0.84
CA VAL A 275 4.28 13.89 -0.97
C VAL A 275 4.01 14.27 -2.43
N ALA A 276 4.96 14.90 -3.13
CA ALA A 276 4.81 15.31 -4.53
C ALA A 276 4.56 14.13 -5.46
N ARG A 277 5.36 13.06 -5.32
CA ARG A 277 5.23 11.81 -6.10
C ARG A 277 3.87 11.17 -5.86
N GLU A 278 3.46 11.08 -4.61
CA GLU A 278 2.20 10.47 -4.19
C GLU A 278 0.98 11.25 -4.70
N VAL A 279 0.99 12.57 -4.51
CA VAL A 279 -0.04 13.48 -5.04
C VAL A 279 -0.12 13.36 -6.56
N ALA A 280 1.03 13.41 -7.25
CA ALA A 280 1.11 13.27 -8.70
C ALA A 280 0.55 11.92 -9.18
N ALA A 281 1.04 10.81 -8.63
CA ALA A 281 0.64 9.47 -9.04
C ALA A 281 -0.84 9.20 -8.74
N TYR A 282 -1.36 9.71 -7.63
CA TYR A 282 -2.77 9.56 -7.27
C TYR A 282 -3.67 10.30 -8.26
N ILE A 283 -3.37 11.57 -8.55
CA ILE A 283 -4.14 12.38 -9.51
C ILE A 283 -4.01 11.81 -10.92
N ASP A 284 -2.81 11.42 -11.36
CA ASP A 284 -2.58 10.76 -12.66
C ASP A 284 -3.45 9.50 -12.81
N THR A 285 -3.50 8.68 -11.75
CA THR A 285 -4.32 7.46 -11.74
C THR A 285 -5.81 7.80 -11.84
N VAL A 286 -6.32 8.73 -11.01
CA VAL A 286 -7.74 9.13 -11.05
C VAL A 286 -8.14 9.65 -12.43
N CYS A 287 -7.31 10.50 -13.05
CA CYS A 287 -7.58 11.04 -14.39
C CYS A 287 -7.59 9.92 -15.46
N SER A 288 -6.69 8.94 -15.33
CA SER A 288 -6.63 7.81 -16.26
C SER A 288 -7.82 6.85 -16.17
N LEU A 289 -8.47 6.74 -15.01
CA LEU A 289 -9.59 5.82 -14.79
C LEU A 289 -10.86 6.28 -15.51
N TRP A 290 -11.15 7.59 -15.48
CA TRP A 290 -12.37 8.15 -16.09
C TRP A 290 -12.12 9.47 -16.81
N PRO A 291 -11.61 9.43 -18.04
CA PRO A 291 -11.27 10.62 -18.82
C PRO A 291 -12.47 11.56 -19.11
N GLU A 292 -13.68 11.02 -19.09
CA GLU A 292 -14.93 11.77 -19.38
C GLU A 292 -15.63 12.29 -18.11
N ALA A 293 -15.18 11.91 -16.92
CA ALA A 293 -15.76 12.35 -15.66
C ALA A 293 -15.38 13.81 -15.38
N ARG A 294 -16.27 14.55 -14.71
CA ARG A 294 -15.92 15.91 -14.22
C ARG A 294 -15.06 15.79 -12.97
N LEU A 295 -13.77 16.10 -13.08
CA LEU A 295 -12.81 15.93 -11.99
C LEU A 295 -12.56 17.26 -11.26
N PHE A 296 -12.74 17.26 -9.95
CA PHE A 296 -12.40 18.36 -9.06
C PHE A 296 -11.35 17.91 -8.06
N CYS A 297 -10.32 18.70 -7.83
CA CYS A 297 -9.31 18.44 -6.81
C CYS A 297 -9.17 19.67 -5.91
N ALA A 298 -9.42 19.51 -4.61
CA ALA A 298 -9.35 20.58 -3.63
C ALA A 298 -8.03 20.54 -2.86
N THR A 299 -7.42 21.72 -2.64
CA THR A 299 -6.33 21.86 -1.66
C THR A 299 -6.89 21.74 -0.23
N PRO A 300 -6.04 21.52 0.79
CA PRO A 300 -6.47 21.47 2.20
C PRO A 300 -7.30 22.68 2.65
N THR A 301 -8.32 22.45 3.47
CA THR A 301 -9.06 23.51 4.18
C THR A 301 -8.22 24.14 5.29
N PRO A 302 -8.61 25.30 5.85
CA PRO A 302 -7.86 25.91 6.96
C PRO A 302 -7.82 25.00 8.19
N HIS A 303 -6.74 25.08 8.96
CA HIS A 303 -6.57 24.37 10.24
C HIS A 303 -6.04 25.29 11.35
N ASP A 304 -6.06 24.82 12.60
CA ASP A 304 -5.47 25.51 13.75
C ASP A 304 -4.04 25.06 14.04
N GLU A 305 -3.06 25.87 13.68
CA GLU A 305 -1.65 25.61 13.98
C GLU A 305 -1.34 25.65 15.48
N ASP A 306 -2.13 26.35 16.30
CA ASP A 306 -1.89 26.43 17.75
C ASP A 306 -2.48 25.21 18.50
N ALA A 307 -3.65 24.74 18.08
CA ALA A 307 -4.31 23.61 18.71
C ALA A 307 -3.79 22.26 18.19
N TYR A 308 -3.65 22.10 16.87
CA TYR A 308 -3.07 20.93 16.23
C TYR A 308 -1.86 21.35 15.37
N PRO A 309 -0.69 21.55 15.99
CA PRO A 309 0.48 22.03 15.30
C PRO A 309 0.95 21.06 14.21
N THR A 310 1.42 21.64 13.11
CA THR A 310 2.11 20.90 12.06
C THR A 310 3.36 20.27 12.67
N ALA A 311 3.49 18.96 12.51
CA ALA A 311 4.60 18.19 13.03
C ALA A 311 5.93 18.73 12.48
N ARG A 312 6.94 18.76 13.33
CA ARG A 312 8.28 19.22 12.94
C ARG A 312 8.81 18.36 11.79
N GLY A 313 9.13 18.99 10.67
CA GLY A 313 9.65 18.32 9.47
C GLY A 313 8.56 17.87 8.49
N ALA A 314 7.28 18.12 8.77
CA ALA A 314 6.20 17.87 7.82
C ALA A 314 6.28 18.87 6.64
N ALA A 315 6.22 18.36 5.41
CA ALA A 315 6.19 19.18 4.20
C ALA A 315 4.80 19.81 3.92
N TYR A 316 3.94 19.92 4.92
CA TYR A 316 2.55 20.36 4.75
C TYR A 316 2.42 21.72 4.06
N GLY A 317 3.33 22.66 4.36
CA GLY A 317 3.35 23.98 3.71
C GLY A 317 3.53 23.95 2.18
N THR A 318 4.05 22.86 1.61
CA THR A 318 4.18 22.70 0.15
C THR A 318 3.02 21.95 -0.47
N VAL A 319 2.19 21.24 0.31
CA VAL A 319 1.10 20.38 -0.18
C VAL A 319 0.14 21.10 -1.13
N PRO A 320 -0.38 22.32 -0.84
CA PRO A 320 -1.27 23.00 -1.77
C PRO A 320 -0.64 23.27 -3.14
N GLY A 321 0.66 23.63 -3.16
CA GLY A 321 1.41 23.84 -4.40
C GLY A 321 1.62 22.54 -5.17
N LEU A 322 1.95 21.45 -4.48
CA LEU A 322 2.13 20.13 -5.10
C LEU A 322 0.84 19.60 -5.72
N ILE A 323 -0.31 19.82 -5.06
CA ILE A 323 -1.63 19.50 -5.62
C ILE A 323 -1.89 20.35 -6.86
N ALA A 324 -1.61 21.65 -6.81
CA ALA A 324 -1.79 22.54 -7.94
C ALA A 324 -0.92 22.13 -9.14
N ASP A 325 0.36 21.82 -8.91
CA ASP A 325 1.30 21.36 -9.93
C ASP A 325 0.86 20.03 -10.56
N ALA A 326 0.38 19.10 -9.74
CA ALA A 326 -0.14 17.82 -10.22
C ALA A 326 -1.41 18.00 -11.06
N CYS A 327 -2.36 18.84 -10.63
CA CYS A 327 -3.57 19.16 -11.38
C CYS A 327 -3.26 19.91 -12.68
N ALA A 328 -2.25 20.80 -12.70
CA ALA A 328 -1.88 21.56 -13.88
C ALA A 328 -1.41 20.69 -15.06
N ARG A 329 -1.02 19.43 -14.80
CA ARG A 329 -0.69 18.44 -15.84
C ARG A 329 -1.93 17.86 -16.55
N HIS A 330 -3.12 18.04 -15.96
CA HIS A 330 -4.39 17.48 -16.42
C HIS A 330 -5.41 18.60 -16.65
N PRO A 331 -5.56 19.12 -17.88
CA PRO A 331 -6.45 20.26 -18.16
C PRO A 331 -7.92 20.00 -17.86
N GLU A 332 -8.34 18.74 -17.75
CA GLU A 332 -9.68 18.30 -17.36
C GLU A 332 -9.96 18.45 -15.85
N VAL A 333 -8.92 18.58 -15.01
CA VAL A 333 -9.07 18.71 -13.57
C VAL A 333 -9.31 20.17 -13.18
N THR A 334 -10.44 20.41 -12.51
CA THR A 334 -10.72 21.71 -11.89
C THR A 334 -10.10 21.77 -10.50
N LEU A 335 -8.98 22.50 -10.37
CA LEU A 335 -8.37 22.80 -9.08
C LEU A 335 -9.26 23.75 -8.27
N VAL A 336 -9.49 23.44 -7.00
CA VAL A 336 -10.33 24.21 -6.07
C VAL A 336 -9.50 24.61 -4.85
N ASP A 337 -9.55 25.88 -4.46
CA ASP A 337 -8.89 26.35 -3.24
C ASP A 337 -9.71 25.96 -2.00
N GLY A 338 -9.20 25.04 -1.18
CA GLY A 338 -9.82 24.61 0.06
C GLY A 338 -10.06 25.73 1.06
N LEU A 339 -9.26 26.80 1.03
CA LEU A 339 -9.44 27.97 1.89
C LEU A 339 -10.71 28.76 1.53
N GLU A 340 -11.23 28.62 0.31
CA GLU A 340 -12.50 29.22 -0.09
C GLU A 340 -13.70 28.36 0.28
N LEU A 341 -13.51 27.07 0.54
CA LEU A 341 -14.60 26.14 0.87
C LEU A 341 -15.07 26.24 2.31
N LEU A 342 -14.16 26.58 3.23
CA LEU A 342 -14.46 26.75 4.65
C LEU A 342 -13.57 27.85 5.24
N GLU A 343 -14.16 28.73 6.07
CA GLU A 343 -13.47 29.86 6.71
C GLU A 343 -14.12 30.15 8.08
N ASP A 344 -13.64 31.17 8.80
CA ASP A 344 -14.22 31.65 10.07
C ASP A 344 -14.36 30.52 11.13
N ARG A 345 -13.21 30.24 11.76
CA ARG A 345 -13.02 29.14 12.70
C ARG A 345 -14.01 29.14 13.87
N ALA A 346 -14.31 30.30 14.43
CA ALA A 346 -15.22 30.42 15.58
C ALA A 346 -16.65 29.96 15.26
N ARG A 347 -17.03 29.96 13.98
CA ARG A 347 -18.42 29.75 13.57
C ARG A 347 -18.67 28.43 12.86
N TYR A 348 -17.70 27.93 12.12
CA TYR A 348 -17.90 26.83 11.18
C TYR A 348 -17.07 25.57 11.46
N PHE A 349 -16.16 25.61 12.43
CA PHE A 349 -15.36 24.44 12.82
C PHE A 349 -15.89 23.83 14.12
N ALA A 350 -15.83 22.51 14.24
CA ALA A 350 -16.16 21.78 15.46
C ALA A 350 -14.92 21.57 16.34
N ASP A 351 -13.74 21.44 15.72
CA ASP A 351 -12.45 21.41 16.39
C ASP A 351 -11.42 22.25 15.60
N ALA A 352 -10.14 21.91 15.69
CA ALA A 352 -9.07 22.58 14.97
C ALA A 352 -9.06 22.36 13.45
N ASP A 353 -9.76 21.34 12.91
CA ASP A 353 -9.70 20.97 11.49
C ASP A 353 -11.06 20.73 10.85
N HIS A 354 -11.97 20.12 11.58
CA HIS A 354 -13.17 19.53 11.05
C HIS A 354 -14.31 20.55 11.05
N PRO A 355 -15.13 20.56 9.99
CA PRO A 355 -16.33 21.37 9.97
C PRO A 355 -17.31 20.92 11.05
N SER A 356 -17.96 21.88 11.71
CA SER A 356 -19.17 21.59 12.46
C SER A 356 -20.34 21.29 11.52
N ALA A 357 -21.48 20.85 12.04
CA ALA A 357 -22.71 20.68 11.23
C ALA A 357 -23.07 21.95 10.43
N ARG A 358 -22.73 23.14 10.94
CA ARG A 358 -22.90 24.41 10.22
C ARG A 358 -21.84 24.59 9.13
N GLY A 359 -20.59 24.23 9.41
CA GLY A 359 -19.50 24.24 8.46
C GLY A 359 -19.73 23.30 7.29
N ALA A 360 -20.19 22.07 7.55
CA ALA A 360 -20.48 21.08 6.53
C ALA A 360 -21.56 21.58 5.55
N ARG A 361 -22.59 22.29 6.04
CA ARG A 361 -23.60 22.95 5.19
C ARG A 361 -23.00 24.08 4.35
N LEU A 362 -22.12 24.90 4.92
CA LEU A 362 -21.43 25.95 4.15
C LEU A 362 -20.55 25.36 3.06
N MET A 363 -19.76 24.33 3.39
CA MET A 363 -18.94 23.59 2.42
C MET A 363 -19.82 23.02 1.31
N ALA A 364 -20.91 22.33 1.64
CA ALA A 364 -21.82 21.76 0.66
C ALA A 364 -22.39 22.81 -0.31
N LEU A 365 -22.83 23.95 0.21
CA LEU A 365 -23.31 25.07 -0.62
C LEU A 365 -22.23 25.60 -1.56
N ARG A 366 -20.99 25.77 -1.07
CA ARG A 366 -19.87 26.29 -1.87
C ARG A 366 -19.41 25.28 -2.92
N ILE A 367 -19.26 24.01 -2.54
CA ILE A 367 -18.91 22.90 -3.43
C ILE A 367 -19.98 22.75 -4.52
N GLY A 368 -21.26 22.77 -4.15
CA GLY A 368 -22.36 22.68 -5.11
C GLY A 368 -22.39 23.83 -6.13
N ARG A 369 -21.89 25.02 -5.76
CA ARG A 369 -21.69 26.14 -6.70
C ARG A 369 -20.47 25.93 -7.60
N VAL A 370 -19.35 25.49 -7.04
CA VAL A 370 -18.14 25.15 -7.81
C VAL A 370 -18.44 24.07 -8.85
N MET A 371 -19.22 23.04 -8.47
CA MET A 371 -19.70 22.00 -9.40
C MET A 371 -20.64 22.54 -10.48
N ALA A 372 -21.25 23.72 -10.30
CA ALA A 372 -22.05 24.40 -11.32
C ALA A 372 -21.22 25.40 -12.17
N GLY A 373 -19.90 25.51 -11.93
CA GLY A 373 -19.03 26.50 -12.57
C GLY A 373 -19.20 27.92 -11.99
N GLU A 374 -19.81 28.04 -10.81
CA GLU A 374 -20.03 29.30 -10.12
C GLU A 374 -19.03 29.45 -8.96
N PRO A 375 -18.57 30.69 -8.65
CA PRO A 375 -17.66 30.89 -7.53
C PRO A 375 -18.34 30.64 -6.17
N PRO A 376 -17.56 30.25 -5.13
CA PRO A 376 -18.06 30.08 -3.77
C PRO A 376 -18.79 31.33 -3.25
N ILE A 377 -19.92 31.11 -2.57
CA ILE A 377 -20.71 32.21 -1.99
C ILE A 377 -20.15 32.65 -0.64
N ASP A 378 -20.26 33.95 -0.38
CA ASP A 378 -20.02 34.57 0.94
C ASP A 378 -18.62 34.38 1.54
N THR A 379 -17.60 34.20 0.71
CA THR A 379 -16.19 34.23 1.18
C THR A 379 -15.85 35.59 1.78
N MET A 380 -14.98 35.62 2.80
CA MET A 380 -14.51 36.87 3.42
C MET A 380 -13.84 37.79 2.40
N ALA A 381 -13.11 37.21 1.43
CA ALA A 381 -12.54 37.94 0.30
C ALA A 381 -13.62 38.61 -0.57
N ALA A 382 -14.68 37.88 -0.93
CA ALA A 382 -15.79 38.43 -1.70
C ALA A 382 -16.56 39.52 -0.93
N LYS A 383 -16.76 39.35 0.38
CA LYS A 383 -17.36 40.38 1.25
C LYS A 383 -16.49 41.63 1.32
N LYS A 384 -15.18 41.49 1.51
CA LYS A 384 -14.21 42.60 1.51
C LYS A 384 -14.15 43.32 0.17
N ALA A 385 -14.17 42.57 -0.94
CA ALA A 385 -14.21 43.14 -2.28
C ALA A 385 -15.51 43.92 -2.55
N ARG A 386 -16.67 43.37 -2.16
CA ARG A 386 -17.98 44.08 -2.24
C ARG A 386 -18.00 45.33 -1.38
N ARG A 387 -17.43 45.29 -0.18
CA ARG A 387 -17.29 46.44 0.71
C ARG A 387 -16.39 47.52 0.09
N ALA A 388 -15.20 47.14 -0.37
CA ALA A 388 -14.27 48.06 -1.03
C ALA A 388 -14.87 48.67 -2.31
N ALA A 389 -15.60 47.88 -3.10
CA ALA A 389 -16.32 48.38 -4.28
C ALA A 389 -17.42 49.39 -3.89
N ARG A 390 -18.19 49.11 -2.83
CA ARG A 390 -19.20 50.05 -2.29
C ARG A 390 -18.58 51.33 -1.76
N GLU A 391 -17.46 51.23 -1.04
CA GLU A 391 -16.70 52.39 -0.53
C GLU A 391 -16.11 53.22 -1.69
N ALA A 392 -15.60 52.57 -2.74
CA ALA A 392 -15.09 53.24 -3.94
C ALA A 392 -16.20 53.93 -4.76
N ILE A 393 -17.41 53.35 -4.80
CA ILE A 393 -18.59 53.96 -5.41
C ILE A 393 -19.05 55.16 -4.57
N ALA A 394 -19.16 55.01 -3.25
CA ALA A 394 -19.52 56.10 -2.34
C ALA A 394 -18.52 57.27 -2.41
N ALA A 395 -17.21 56.98 -2.52
CA ALA A 395 -16.17 57.98 -2.69
C ALA A 395 -16.23 58.72 -4.04
N ARG A 396 -16.76 58.07 -5.09
CA ARG A 396 -16.99 58.71 -6.40
C ARG A 396 -18.25 59.56 -6.45
N GLU A 397 -19.26 59.22 -5.66
CA GLU A 397 -20.58 59.89 -5.68
C GLU A 397 -20.72 61.01 -4.63
N GLY A 398 -19.69 61.27 -3.80
CA GLY A 398 -19.66 62.41 -2.89
C GLY A 398 -20.69 62.34 -1.74
N ALA A 399 -21.18 61.15 -1.41
CA ALA A 399 -22.09 60.95 -0.29
C ALA A 399 -21.31 60.80 1.03
N GLU A 400 -21.82 61.41 2.11
CA GLU A 400 -21.27 61.23 3.46
C GLU A 400 -21.25 59.75 3.87
N PRO A 401 -20.29 59.33 4.73
CA PRO A 401 -20.21 57.95 5.16
C PRO A 401 -21.51 57.55 5.84
N CYS A 402 -22.20 56.54 5.29
CA CYS A 402 -23.34 55.91 5.94
C CYS A 402 -22.81 55.19 7.19
N ASP A 403 -23.27 55.60 8.38
CA ASP A 403 -23.03 54.88 9.63
C ASP A 403 -23.50 53.43 9.44
N LEU A 404 -22.55 52.49 9.38
CA LEU A 404 -22.86 51.08 9.42
C LEU A 404 -23.34 50.74 10.84
N PRO A 405 -24.43 49.97 10.99
CA PRO A 405 -24.79 49.42 12.30
C PRO A 405 -23.66 48.49 12.77
N PRO A 406 -23.46 48.34 14.09
CA PRO A 406 -22.37 47.54 14.64
C PRO A 406 -22.45 46.10 14.11
N GLU A 407 -21.28 45.52 13.85
CA GLU A 407 -21.13 44.08 13.58
C GLU A 407 -21.73 43.29 14.75
N ASP A 408 -22.99 42.89 14.65
CA ASP A 408 -23.48 41.63 15.20
C ASP A 408 -24.96 41.31 14.86
N THR A 409 -25.16 40.01 14.60
CA THR A 409 -26.40 39.23 14.70
C THR A 409 -27.54 39.49 13.70
N GLU A 410 -27.59 38.70 12.61
CA GLU A 410 -28.75 37.84 12.31
C GLU A 410 -28.40 36.76 11.25
N PRO A 411 -29.03 35.55 11.29
CA PRO A 411 -28.76 34.48 10.33
C PRO A 411 -29.33 34.81 8.94
N ILE A 412 -28.55 34.57 7.90
CA ILE A 412 -29.04 34.57 6.51
C ILE A 412 -30.01 33.39 6.35
N ASP A 413 -31.25 33.67 5.92
CA ASP A 413 -32.23 32.66 5.53
C ASP A 413 -31.83 32.06 4.17
N LEU A 414 -31.25 30.87 4.24
CA LEU A 414 -30.72 30.12 3.11
C LEU A 414 -31.80 29.55 2.18
N ALA A 415 -33.09 29.67 2.51
CA ALA A 415 -34.18 29.17 1.68
C ALA A 415 -34.43 30.01 0.41
N ALA A 416 -33.83 31.19 0.28
CA ALA A 416 -34.21 32.18 -0.75
C ALA A 416 -33.34 32.21 -2.02
N LEU A 417 -32.33 31.34 -2.18
CA LEU A 417 -31.36 31.43 -3.27
C LEU A 417 -31.34 30.17 -4.15
N ALA A 418 -32.28 30.09 -5.09
CA ALA A 418 -32.26 29.18 -6.25
C ALA A 418 -32.06 29.98 -7.56
N PRO A 419 -31.51 29.37 -8.64
CA PRO A 419 -30.62 30.06 -9.58
C PRO A 419 -31.32 30.59 -10.84
N ALA A 420 -30.67 31.55 -11.52
CA ALA A 420 -31.01 31.97 -12.88
C ALA A 420 -29.75 32.19 -13.76
N VAL A 421 -29.57 31.27 -14.72
CA VAL A 421 -29.04 31.35 -16.11
C VAL A 421 -27.66 32.04 -16.39
N PRO A 422 -26.76 31.42 -17.20
CA PRO A 422 -25.34 31.78 -17.30
C PRO A 422 -25.01 32.76 -18.45
N CYS A 423 -23.85 33.43 -18.37
CA CYS A 423 -23.25 34.17 -19.49
C CYS A 423 -21.77 33.81 -19.70
N HIS A 424 -21.43 33.58 -20.97
CA HIS A 424 -20.12 33.19 -21.53
C HIS A 424 -19.11 34.33 -21.56
N LEU A 425 -17.80 34.01 -21.47
CA LEU A 425 -16.71 34.80 -22.07
C LEU A 425 -15.52 33.91 -22.50
N GLU A 426 -14.91 34.26 -23.64
CA GLU A 426 -13.82 33.58 -24.38
C GLU A 426 -12.39 33.87 -23.85
N PRO A 427 -11.37 33.07 -24.25
CA PRO A 427 -10.01 33.12 -23.70
C PRO A 427 -9.01 33.96 -24.51
N LEU A 428 -7.96 34.47 -23.84
CA LEU A 428 -6.82 35.18 -24.45
C LEU A 428 -5.52 34.35 -24.38
N ALA A 429 -4.74 34.44 -25.45
CA ALA A 429 -3.56 33.65 -25.81
C ALA A 429 -2.27 33.94 -25.01
N PRO A 430 -1.28 33.01 -25.01
CA PRO A 430 -0.07 33.13 -24.19
C PRO A 430 1.09 33.86 -24.90
N ALA A 431 1.97 34.46 -24.09
CA ALA A 431 3.22 35.08 -24.53
C ALA A 431 4.44 34.19 -24.20
N SER A 432 5.48 34.33 -25.01
CA SER A 432 6.62 33.43 -25.18
C SER A 432 7.95 33.98 -24.64
N VAL A 433 8.99 33.11 -24.73
CA VAL A 433 10.45 33.35 -24.80
C VAL A 433 11.18 33.41 -23.43
N GLY A 434 12.36 32.80 -23.20
CA GLY A 434 13.29 32.12 -24.10
C GLY A 434 14.55 31.55 -23.44
N GLU A 435 15.46 31.14 -24.33
CA GLU A 435 16.67 30.32 -24.14
C GLU A 435 17.86 31.04 -23.48
N GLY A 436 18.74 30.25 -22.83
CA GLY A 436 20.12 30.64 -22.53
C GLY A 436 20.84 29.71 -21.55
N ALA A 437 21.58 28.71 -22.06
CA ALA A 437 22.42 27.79 -21.27
C ALA A 437 23.93 28.02 -21.53
N PRO A 438 24.82 27.84 -20.53
CA PRO A 438 26.25 27.63 -20.75
C PRO A 438 26.75 26.24 -20.31
N ALA A 439 27.97 25.90 -20.76
CA ALA A 439 28.48 24.56 -21.04
C ALA A 439 29.11 23.75 -19.86
N ARG A 440 29.15 22.43 -20.09
CA ARG A 440 29.65 21.32 -19.24
C ARG A 440 31.17 21.31 -19.04
N ALA A 441 31.63 20.73 -17.92
CA ALA A 441 33.04 20.36 -17.65
C ALA A 441 33.18 18.83 -17.51
N ASP A 442 34.30 18.29 -18.01
CA ASP A 442 34.55 16.88 -18.33
C ASP A 442 34.80 15.95 -17.12
N ALA A 443 34.25 14.72 -17.20
CA ALA A 443 34.55 13.58 -16.33
C ALA A 443 35.78 12.77 -16.83
N ALA A 444 36.52 12.18 -15.90
CA ALA A 444 37.77 11.44 -16.16
C ALA A 444 37.55 10.10 -16.92
N PRO A 445 38.56 9.61 -17.68
CA PRO A 445 38.39 8.54 -18.66
C PRO A 445 38.44 7.12 -18.07
N ALA A 446 37.65 6.21 -18.67
CA ALA A 446 37.64 4.77 -18.42
C ALA A 446 38.95 4.08 -18.88
N PRO A 447 39.38 2.97 -18.22
CA PRO A 447 40.53 2.20 -18.66
C PRO A 447 40.25 1.41 -19.96
N ALA A 448 41.31 1.17 -20.75
CA ALA A 448 41.22 0.64 -22.11
C ALA A 448 40.92 -0.88 -22.17
N PRO A 449 40.18 -1.37 -23.19
CA PRO A 449 39.84 -2.77 -23.35
C PRO A 449 40.94 -3.51 -24.14
N ASP A 450 41.64 -4.45 -23.50
CA ASP A 450 42.56 -5.35 -24.20
C ASP A 450 42.46 -6.78 -23.62
N ALA A 451 41.26 -7.34 -23.68
CA ALA A 451 40.97 -8.77 -23.62
C ALA A 451 39.63 -9.00 -24.35
N ALA A 452 39.55 -9.99 -25.24
CA ALA A 452 38.28 -10.37 -25.85
C ALA A 452 37.29 -10.71 -24.73
N ALA A 453 36.15 -10.03 -24.70
CA ALA A 453 35.18 -10.20 -23.63
C ALA A 453 34.71 -11.67 -23.54
N PRO A 454 34.48 -12.20 -22.33
CA PRO A 454 33.97 -13.55 -22.16
C PRO A 454 32.58 -13.66 -22.79
N ALA A 455 32.33 -14.75 -23.51
CA ALA A 455 30.99 -15.06 -24.01
C ALA A 455 30.13 -15.57 -22.84
N LEU A 456 29.39 -14.67 -22.17
CA LEU A 456 28.63 -15.00 -20.96
C LEU A 456 27.26 -15.61 -21.22
N GLY A 457 26.77 -15.50 -22.46
CA GLY A 457 25.54 -16.15 -22.91
C GLY A 457 24.55 -15.23 -23.62
N ARG A 458 24.81 -13.91 -23.64
CA ARG A 458 24.00 -12.91 -24.36
C ARG A 458 23.66 -13.27 -25.81
N ALA A 459 24.60 -13.85 -26.55
CA ALA A 459 24.36 -14.29 -27.92
C ALA A 459 23.31 -15.42 -28.03
N LEU A 460 23.18 -16.26 -27.00
CA LEU A 460 22.13 -17.28 -26.92
C LEU A 460 20.77 -16.64 -26.64
N GLU A 461 20.72 -15.61 -25.80
CA GLU A 461 19.48 -14.85 -25.52
C GLU A 461 18.99 -14.11 -26.78
N ASP A 462 19.91 -13.45 -27.50
CA ASP A 462 19.60 -12.82 -28.78
C ASP A 462 19.13 -13.86 -29.81
N ARG A 463 19.73 -15.06 -29.81
CA ARG A 463 19.29 -16.17 -30.67
C ARG A 463 17.89 -16.66 -30.29
N PHE A 464 17.59 -16.81 -29.01
CA PHE A 464 16.26 -17.16 -28.50
C PHE A 464 15.22 -16.15 -28.97
N ASN A 465 15.49 -14.85 -28.78
CA ASN A 465 14.59 -13.77 -29.21
C ASN A 465 14.38 -13.76 -30.73
N ALA A 466 15.43 -14.04 -31.52
CA ALA A 466 15.32 -14.15 -32.97
C ALA A 466 14.45 -15.35 -33.41
N LEU A 467 14.59 -16.50 -32.73
CA LEU A 467 13.74 -17.68 -32.97
C LEU A 467 12.29 -17.38 -32.61
N CYS A 468 12.04 -16.77 -31.44
CA CYS A 468 10.72 -16.33 -31.00
C CYS A 468 10.08 -15.37 -32.01
N GLY A 469 10.86 -14.39 -32.51
CA GLY A 469 10.43 -13.43 -33.52
C GLY A 469 10.09 -14.04 -34.89
N SER A 470 10.58 -15.24 -35.19
CA SER A 470 10.25 -15.97 -36.41
C SER A 470 8.91 -16.73 -36.34
N LEU A 471 8.36 -16.90 -35.12
CA LEU A 471 7.10 -17.60 -34.88
C LEU A 471 5.92 -16.63 -34.81
N PRO A 472 4.69 -17.07 -35.19
CA PRO A 472 3.51 -16.21 -35.17
C PRO A 472 3.24 -15.58 -33.79
N GLY A 473 3.05 -14.26 -33.78
CA GLY A 473 2.74 -13.52 -32.56
C GLY A 473 3.84 -13.61 -31.50
N LEU A 474 5.11 -13.70 -31.90
CA LEU A 474 6.25 -13.89 -30.99
C LEU A 474 6.13 -15.21 -30.20
N ASP A 475 5.82 -16.33 -30.86
CA ASP A 475 5.51 -17.61 -30.19
C ASP A 475 4.34 -17.51 -29.18
N ALA A 476 3.20 -17.04 -29.68
CA ALA A 476 1.99 -16.91 -28.86
C ALA A 476 1.53 -18.26 -28.25
N GLU A 477 1.80 -19.38 -28.92
CA GLU A 477 1.51 -20.73 -28.43
C GLU A 477 2.41 -21.08 -27.23
N GLY A 478 3.72 -20.89 -27.35
CA GLY A 478 4.67 -21.13 -26.28
C GLY A 478 4.39 -20.29 -25.03
N ARG A 479 4.07 -18.99 -25.21
CA ARG A 479 3.67 -18.14 -24.08
C ARG A 479 2.38 -18.58 -23.42
N ALA A 480 1.36 -18.94 -24.21
CA ALA A 480 0.09 -19.43 -23.66
C ALA A 480 0.27 -20.76 -22.90
N ALA A 481 1.11 -21.65 -23.41
CA ALA A 481 1.46 -22.90 -22.73
C ALA A 481 2.20 -22.65 -21.42
N GLY A 482 3.18 -21.74 -21.41
CA GLY A 482 3.90 -21.33 -20.21
C GLY A 482 2.97 -20.71 -19.16
N GLN A 483 2.08 -19.80 -19.57
CA GLN A 483 1.08 -19.19 -18.69
C GLN A 483 0.13 -20.24 -18.08
N ALA A 484 -0.35 -21.18 -18.90
CA ALA A 484 -1.23 -22.25 -18.44
C ALA A 484 -0.50 -23.23 -17.49
N TYR A 485 0.77 -23.51 -17.74
CA TYR A 485 1.62 -24.29 -16.85
C TYR A 485 1.74 -23.60 -15.49
N LEU A 486 2.18 -22.33 -15.46
CA LEU A 486 2.40 -21.58 -14.23
C LEU A 486 1.13 -21.49 -13.36
N ALA A 487 -0.05 -21.39 -13.98
CA ALA A 487 -1.34 -21.37 -13.28
C ALA A 487 -1.65 -22.65 -12.49
N GLY A 488 -0.97 -23.76 -12.79
CA GLY A 488 -1.05 -25.03 -12.06
C GLY A 488 0.11 -25.27 -11.09
N THR A 489 0.96 -24.27 -10.84
CA THR A 489 2.15 -24.37 -9.97
C THR A 489 2.02 -23.45 -8.75
N HIS A 490 3.07 -23.43 -7.92
CA HIS A 490 3.22 -22.50 -6.80
C HIS A 490 3.91 -21.18 -7.18
N ALA A 491 4.21 -20.94 -8.47
CA ALA A 491 4.71 -19.65 -8.95
C ALA A 491 3.55 -18.67 -9.19
N LEU A 492 2.84 -18.34 -8.12
CA LEU A 492 1.66 -17.51 -8.13
C LEU A 492 1.88 -16.19 -7.39
N TYR A 493 1.11 -15.19 -7.80
CA TYR A 493 0.92 -13.90 -7.18
C TYR A 493 -0.57 -13.70 -6.94
N HIS A 494 -0.99 -13.69 -5.68
CA HIS A 494 -2.41 -13.60 -5.27
C HIS A 494 -3.34 -14.62 -5.96
N GLY A 495 -2.86 -15.85 -6.19
CA GLY A 495 -3.62 -16.93 -6.79
C GLY A 495 -3.69 -16.92 -8.33
N ALA A 496 -2.95 -16.02 -8.99
CA ALA A 496 -2.74 -16.02 -10.43
C ALA A 496 -1.25 -16.18 -10.76
N PRO A 497 -0.83 -16.61 -11.97
CA PRO A 497 0.58 -16.67 -12.31
C PRO A 497 1.28 -15.33 -12.10
N LEU A 498 2.49 -15.37 -11.53
CA LEU A 498 3.34 -14.19 -11.37
C LEU A 498 3.69 -13.55 -12.73
N SER A 499 4.08 -12.27 -12.72
CA SER A 499 4.60 -11.60 -13.92
C SER A 499 5.97 -12.20 -14.32
N TRP A 500 6.10 -12.63 -15.57
CA TRP A 500 7.28 -13.36 -16.05
C TRP A 500 7.72 -12.95 -17.46
N ALA A 501 9.02 -13.09 -17.70
CA ALA A 501 9.64 -12.89 -19.00
C ALA A 501 9.68 -14.22 -19.77
N PHE A 502 9.28 -14.17 -21.05
CA PHE A 502 9.43 -15.30 -21.95
C PHE A 502 10.89 -15.51 -22.38
N THR A 503 11.64 -14.41 -22.54
CA THR A 503 13.10 -14.47 -22.72
C THR A 503 13.74 -14.99 -21.44
N PRO A 504 14.43 -16.14 -21.46
CA PRO A 504 15.19 -16.62 -20.32
C PRO A 504 16.56 -15.96 -20.25
N LYS A 505 17.20 -16.04 -19.08
CA LYS A 505 18.64 -15.89 -18.96
C LYS A 505 19.35 -17.18 -19.33
N LEU A 506 20.35 -17.07 -20.20
CA LEU A 506 21.12 -18.20 -20.69
C LEU A 506 22.59 -17.93 -20.39
N PHE A 507 23.19 -18.77 -19.56
CA PHE A 507 24.60 -18.65 -19.19
C PHE A 507 25.45 -19.71 -19.90
N THR A 508 26.67 -19.36 -20.29
CA THR A 508 27.69 -20.36 -20.62
C THR A 508 28.29 -20.96 -19.35
N VAL A 509 29.07 -22.05 -19.47
CA VAL A 509 29.84 -22.61 -18.34
C VAL A 509 30.82 -21.57 -17.78
N GLU A 510 31.42 -20.75 -18.64
CA GLU A 510 32.29 -19.65 -18.23
C GLU A 510 31.50 -18.56 -17.48
N GLY A 511 30.29 -18.24 -17.93
CA GLY A 511 29.40 -17.31 -17.24
C GLY A 511 28.94 -17.82 -15.88
N GLU A 512 28.52 -19.08 -15.80
CA GLU A 512 28.18 -19.74 -14.53
C GLU A 512 29.38 -19.72 -13.57
N ARG A 513 30.59 -20.01 -14.06
CA ARG A 513 31.79 -19.98 -13.24
C ARG A 513 32.10 -18.58 -12.71
N LEU A 514 31.95 -17.54 -13.54
CA LEU A 514 32.12 -16.15 -13.11
C LEU A 514 31.18 -15.82 -11.95
N LEU A 515 29.90 -16.18 -12.08
CA LEU A 515 28.88 -15.95 -11.05
C LEU A 515 29.15 -16.76 -9.79
N ALA A 516 29.55 -18.03 -9.93
CA ALA A 516 29.92 -18.88 -8.80
C ALA A 516 31.13 -18.32 -8.05
N ASP A 517 32.20 -17.93 -8.76
CA ASP A 517 33.41 -17.35 -8.17
C ASP A 517 33.07 -16.03 -7.43
N ALA A 518 32.19 -15.20 -7.99
CA ALA A 518 31.70 -13.98 -7.36
C ALA A 518 30.93 -14.28 -6.06
N ALA A 519 29.91 -15.15 -6.14
CA ALA A 519 29.03 -15.49 -5.04
C ALA A 519 29.80 -16.16 -3.88
N GLU A 520 30.62 -17.17 -4.18
CA GLU A 520 31.37 -17.91 -3.16
C GLU A 520 32.48 -17.05 -2.52
N THR A 521 33.04 -16.09 -3.26
CA THR A 521 33.98 -15.11 -2.68
C THR A 521 33.27 -14.19 -1.71
N MET A 522 32.11 -13.64 -2.09
CA MET A 522 31.29 -12.83 -1.18
C MET A 522 30.85 -13.64 0.06
N TYR A 523 30.51 -14.91 -0.12
CA TYR A 523 30.18 -15.78 1.02
C TYR A 523 31.32 -15.90 2.04
N ARG A 524 32.56 -16.09 1.59
CA ARG A 524 33.72 -16.14 2.50
C ARG A 524 33.90 -14.84 3.28
N ILE A 525 33.70 -13.70 2.62
CA ILE A 525 33.73 -12.37 3.22
C ILE A 525 32.63 -12.22 4.28
N MET A 526 31.38 -12.57 3.94
CA MET A 526 30.25 -12.55 4.88
C MET A 526 30.54 -13.45 6.10
N ALA A 527 30.98 -14.69 5.87
CA ALA A 527 31.26 -15.64 6.94
C ALA A 527 32.41 -15.20 7.86
N LYS A 528 33.44 -14.52 7.35
CA LYS A 528 34.49 -13.89 8.19
C LYS A 528 33.92 -12.72 8.99
N THR A 529 33.09 -11.90 8.36
CA THR A 529 32.46 -10.72 8.95
C THR A 529 31.53 -11.09 10.11
N LEU A 530 30.66 -12.09 9.94
CA LEU A 530 29.77 -12.55 11.02
C LEU A 530 30.54 -13.13 12.22
N ARG A 531 31.60 -13.91 11.96
CA ARG A 531 32.48 -14.42 13.03
C ARG A 531 33.19 -13.29 13.78
N ALA A 532 33.66 -12.28 13.07
CA ALA A 532 34.28 -11.10 13.67
C ALA A 532 33.26 -10.25 14.44
N TYR A 533 32.06 -10.03 13.88
CA TYR A 533 30.95 -9.35 14.55
C TYR A 533 30.64 -9.99 15.90
N ARG A 534 30.52 -11.32 15.94
CA ARG A 534 30.25 -12.05 17.18
C ARG A 534 31.36 -11.91 18.22
N SER A 535 32.63 -11.95 17.80
CA SER A 535 33.77 -12.02 18.71
C SER A 535 34.38 -10.67 19.11
N ASP A 536 34.22 -9.62 18.30
CA ASP A 536 34.88 -8.33 18.48
C ASP A 536 33.87 -7.19 18.68
N PRO A 537 33.79 -6.58 19.89
CA PRO A 537 32.95 -5.42 20.16
C PRO A 537 33.22 -4.23 19.24
N ALA A 538 34.45 -4.05 18.74
CA ALA A 538 34.80 -2.97 17.83
C ALA A 538 34.17 -3.17 16.44
N VAL A 539 34.05 -4.42 16.00
CA VAL A 539 33.34 -4.76 14.76
C VAL A 539 31.85 -4.48 14.93
N ARG A 540 31.24 -4.88 16.05
CA ARG A 540 29.81 -4.59 16.31
C ARG A 540 29.50 -3.10 16.35
N ALA A 541 30.32 -2.34 17.05
CA ALA A 541 30.20 -0.90 17.11
C ALA A 541 30.27 -0.24 15.72
N ALA A 542 31.00 -0.83 14.77
CA ALA A 542 31.09 -0.31 13.40
C ALA A 542 29.81 -0.51 12.57
N PHE A 543 28.98 -1.51 12.90
CA PHE A 543 27.66 -1.68 12.26
C PHE A 543 26.59 -0.76 12.87
N GLY A 544 26.74 -0.38 14.15
CA GLY A 544 25.85 0.56 14.82
C GLY A 544 24.42 0.04 15.02
N LEU A 545 24.25 -1.27 15.25
CA LEU A 545 22.92 -1.85 15.45
C LEU A 545 22.33 -1.46 16.83
N PRO A 546 21.00 -1.35 16.95
CA PRO A 546 20.31 -1.24 18.24
C PRO A 546 20.68 -2.38 19.19
N ALA A 547 20.72 -2.12 20.50
CA ALA A 547 21.26 -3.08 21.49
C ALA A 547 20.44 -4.38 21.60
N ASP A 548 19.14 -4.31 21.40
CA ASP A 548 18.23 -5.46 21.32
C ASP A 548 18.50 -6.31 20.06
N VAL A 549 18.68 -5.68 18.91
CA VAL A 549 19.07 -6.35 17.66
C VAL A 549 20.46 -6.95 17.77
N GLU A 550 21.43 -6.22 18.34
CA GLU A 550 22.79 -6.74 18.59
C GLU A 550 22.73 -8.00 19.46
N ARG A 551 21.91 -8.02 20.52
CA ARG A 551 21.72 -9.21 21.37
C ARG A 551 21.27 -10.42 20.56
N LEU A 552 20.28 -10.25 19.67
CA LEU A 552 19.81 -11.33 18.80
C LEU A 552 20.92 -11.83 17.87
N CYS A 553 21.69 -10.93 17.27
CA CYS A 553 22.80 -11.27 16.37
C CYS A 553 23.93 -12.06 17.05
N LEU A 554 23.98 -12.08 18.39
CA LEU A 554 24.98 -12.81 19.16
C LEU A 554 24.56 -14.25 19.50
N ILE A 555 23.31 -14.63 19.24
CA ILE A 555 22.82 -15.99 19.44
C ILE A 555 23.62 -16.95 18.56
N GLU A 556 24.03 -18.10 19.11
CA GLU A 556 24.82 -19.09 18.39
C GLU A 556 23.94 -20.03 17.59
N ASP A 557 24.27 -20.17 16.30
CA ASP A 557 23.74 -21.28 15.52
C ASP A 557 24.46 -22.56 15.95
N HIS A 558 23.70 -23.59 16.29
CA HIS A 558 24.23 -24.85 16.77
C HIS A 558 24.64 -25.82 15.63
N PHE A 559 24.98 -25.25 14.45
CA PHE A 559 25.51 -25.95 13.28
C PHE A 559 26.64 -25.11 12.65
N PRO A 560 27.59 -25.71 11.90
CA PRO A 560 28.83 -25.04 11.50
C PRO A 560 28.68 -24.02 10.37
N CYS A 561 27.54 -23.98 9.69
CA CYS A 561 27.27 -23.11 8.55
C CYS A 561 26.80 -21.72 9.01
N PRO A 562 27.59 -20.64 8.87
CA PRO A 562 27.23 -19.32 9.39
C PRO A 562 26.08 -18.64 8.63
N VAL A 563 25.92 -18.96 7.34
CA VAL A 563 24.83 -18.44 6.51
C VAL A 563 24.26 -19.59 5.67
N PRO A 564 23.29 -20.35 6.20
CA PRO A 564 22.72 -21.51 5.51
C PRO A 564 22.11 -21.17 4.16
N VAL A 565 21.36 -20.07 4.10
CA VAL A 565 20.61 -19.64 2.92
C VAL A 565 20.96 -18.18 2.66
N ALA A 566 21.58 -17.91 1.50
CA ALA A 566 21.85 -16.56 1.05
C ALA A 566 21.49 -16.37 -0.43
N ARG A 567 21.12 -15.15 -0.78
CA ARG A 567 21.03 -14.65 -2.15
C ARG A 567 21.79 -13.34 -2.24
N VAL A 568 22.88 -13.32 -3.00
CA VAL A 568 23.67 -12.11 -3.24
C VAL A 568 23.30 -11.55 -4.60
N ASP A 569 22.74 -10.35 -4.64
CA ASP A 569 22.21 -9.76 -5.85
C ASP A 569 23.30 -8.93 -6.55
N VAL A 570 23.46 -9.12 -7.85
CA VAL A 570 24.44 -8.42 -8.70
C VAL A 570 23.77 -7.76 -9.90
N PHE A 571 24.42 -6.70 -10.39
CA PHE A 571 24.22 -6.21 -11.76
C PHE A 571 25.38 -6.70 -12.61
N LEU A 572 25.11 -7.63 -13.53
CA LEU A 572 26.10 -8.17 -14.46
C LEU A 572 26.07 -7.43 -15.80
N ASN A 573 27.21 -6.93 -16.25
CA ASN A 573 27.38 -6.52 -17.64
C ASN A 573 27.78 -7.74 -18.48
N GLU A 574 26.83 -8.28 -19.23
CA GLU A 574 27.01 -9.51 -20.00
C GLU A 574 28.00 -9.38 -21.17
N ASP A 575 28.26 -8.15 -21.63
CA ASP A 575 29.20 -7.89 -22.73
C ASP A 575 30.65 -7.84 -22.26
N THR A 576 30.91 -7.69 -20.96
CA THR A 576 32.27 -7.49 -20.43
C THR A 576 32.62 -8.45 -19.29
N GLY A 577 31.61 -8.95 -18.58
CA GLY A 577 31.75 -9.70 -17.33
C GLY A 577 32.07 -8.86 -16.11
N GLU A 578 32.02 -7.53 -16.23
CA GLU A 578 32.03 -6.65 -15.06
C GLU A 578 30.72 -6.83 -14.27
N TYR A 579 30.82 -6.88 -12.95
CA TYR A 579 29.66 -7.01 -12.08
C TYR A 579 29.83 -6.23 -10.78
N TRP A 580 28.70 -5.82 -10.23
CA TRP A 580 28.61 -5.06 -8.98
C TRP A 580 27.55 -5.65 -8.06
N PHE A 581 27.90 -5.89 -6.80
CA PHE A 581 26.92 -6.30 -5.78
C PHE A 581 26.02 -5.13 -5.41
N CYS A 582 24.71 -5.36 -5.37
CA CYS A 582 23.73 -4.33 -5.03
C CYS A 582 23.02 -4.58 -3.70
N GLU A 583 22.81 -5.84 -3.32
CA GLU A 583 22.17 -6.25 -2.06
C GLU A 583 22.63 -7.64 -1.61
N LEU A 584 22.69 -7.85 -0.30
CA LEU A 584 22.96 -9.17 0.31
C LEU A 584 21.71 -9.59 1.08
N ASN A 585 21.12 -10.73 0.70
CA ASN A 585 19.95 -11.28 1.35
C ASN A 585 20.36 -12.54 2.10
N CYS A 586 20.43 -12.48 3.42
CA CYS A 586 20.72 -13.62 4.29
C CYS A 586 19.71 -13.79 5.43
N ASP A 587 18.56 -13.13 5.30
CA ASP A 587 17.45 -13.13 6.26
C ASP A 587 16.14 -13.33 5.47
N GLY A 588 15.52 -14.51 5.55
CA GLY A 588 14.21 -14.77 4.93
C GLY A 588 14.14 -14.81 3.39
N SER A 589 15.26 -15.05 2.68
CA SER A 589 15.33 -15.02 1.21
C SER A 589 14.23 -15.82 0.49
N ALA A 590 13.65 -15.22 -0.56
CA ALA A 590 12.53 -15.74 -1.36
C ALA A 590 12.82 -15.71 -2.88
N GLY A 591 11.96 -16.34 -3.69
CA GLY A 591 12.00 -16.28 -5.16
C GLY A 591 12.59 -17.53 -5.82
N MET A 592 12.70 -18.63 -5.08
CA MET A 592 13.29 -19.89 -5.55
C MET A 592 12.29 -20.65 -6.41
N THR A 593 11.03 -20.74 -5.98
CA THR A 593 9.95 -21.36 -6.76
C THR A 593 9.70 -20.59 -8.06
N ALA A 594 9.79 -19.26 -8.01
CA ALA A 594 9.60 -18.43 -9.19
C ALA A 594 10.61 -18.75 -10.31
N THR A 595 11.92 -18.80 -10.01
CA THR A 595 12.94 -19.09 -11.04
C THR A 595 12.82 -20.50 -11.59
N ASP A 596 12.59 -21.50 -10.72
CA ASP A 596 12.50 -22.91 -11.12
C ASP A 596 11.27 -23.12 -12.03
N GLU A 597 10.09 -22.60 -11.67
CA GLU A 597 8.86 -22.81 -12.42
C GLU A 597 8.78 -21.96 -13.69
N VAL A 598 9.31 -20.73 -13.71
CA VAL A 598 9.40 -19.94 -14.94
C VAL A 598 10.37 -20.61 -15.93
N SER A 599 11.47 -21.19 -15.46
CA SER A 599 12.38 -21.97 -16.32
C SER A 599 11.63 -23.15 -16.96
N ARG A 600 10.86 -23.91 -16.17
CA ARG A 600 10.02 -25.00 -16.72
C ARG A 600 8.99 -24.49 -17.72
N ALA A 601 8.34 -23.36 -17.45
CA ALA A 601 7.37 -22.75 -18.35
C ALA A 601 7.97 -22.38 -19.72
N VAL A 602 9.16 -21.75 -19.72
CA VAL A 602 9.89 -21.39 -20.95
C VAL A 602 10.30 -22.66 -21.73
N ALA A 603 10.75 -23.70 -21.03
CA ALA A 603 11.21 -24.95 -21.64
C ALA A 603 10.10 -25.72 -22.40
N LEU A 604 8.83 -25.44 -22.12
CA LEU A 604 7.69 -26.03 -22.85
C LEU A 604 7.47 -25.41 -24.24
N SER A 605 8.14 -24.30 -24.55
CA SER A 605 7.86 -23.54 -25.76
C SER A 605 8.49 -24.12 -27.03
N PRO A 606 7.84 -23.95 -28.20
CA PRO A 606 8.46 -24.20 -29.49
C PRO A 606 9.77 -23.42 -29.70
N THR A 607 9.85 -22.17 -29.21
CA THR A 607 11.08 -21.37 -29.25
C THR A 607 12.23 -22.07 -28.52
N PHE A 608 12.01 -22.52 -27.29
CA PHE A 608 13.04 -23.20 -26.51
C PHE A 608 13.46 -24.53 -27.17
N ALA A 609 12.50 -25.32 -27.64
CA ALA A 609 12.78 -26.58 -28.34
C ALA A 609 13.62 -26.36 -29.62
N ALA A 610 13.37 -25.27 -30.36
CA ALA A 610 14.19 -24.91 -31.52
C ALA A 610 15.62 -24.52 -31.12
N LEU A 611 15.79 -23.75 -30.05
CA LEU A 611 17.10 -23.37 -29.53
C LEU A 611 17.87 -24.60 -29.02
N GLU A 612 17.22 -25.47 -28.25
CA GLU A 612 17.81 -26.72 -27.74
C GLU A 612 18.21 -27.66 -28.90
N GLY A 613 17.44 -27.67 -29.99
CA GLY A 613 17.79 -28.40 -31.21
C GLY A 613 19.06 -27.88 -31.89
N GLU A 614 19.33 -26.58 -31.81
CA GLU A 614 20.58 -25.96 -32.30
C GLU A 614 21.74 -26.12 -31.29
N ARG A 615 21.42 -26.13 -30.00
CA ARG A 615 22.35 -26.12 -28.87
C ARG A 615 21.86 -27.06 -27.75
N PRO A 616 22.10 -28.37 -27.86
CA PRO A 616 21.67 -29.32 -26.83
C PRO A 616 22.38 -29.08 -25.50
N GLY A 617 21.70 -29.35 -24.38
CA GLY A 617 22.27 -29.26 -23.03
C GLY A 617 22.04 -27.92 -22.32
N LEU A 618 20.88 -27.29 -22.57
CA LEU A 618 20.40 -26.12 -21.83
C LEU A 618 19.70 -26.58 -20.56
N ASP A 619 20.44 -26.66 -19.45
CA ASP A 619 19.93 -27.20 -18.20
C ASP A 619 19.44 -26.08 -17.27
N PRO A 620 18.23 -26.17 -16.69
CA PRO A 620 17.78 -25.24 -15.66
C PRO A 620 18.47 -25.52 -14.31
N TYR A 621 18.40 -24.54 -13.41
CA TYR A 621 18.72 -24.76 -12.00
C TYR A 621 17.59 -25.50 -11.28
N SER A 622 17.89 -26.01 -10.08
CA SER A 622 16.94 -26.63 -9.16
C SER A 622 17.14 -26.01 -7.78
N VAL A 623 16.78 -24.73 -7.68
CA VAL A 623 17.09 -23.89 -6.52
C VAL A 623 16.27 -24.33 -5.32
N VAL A 624 14.98 -24.66 -5.51
CA VAL A 624 14.09 -25.08 -4.42
C VAL A 624 14.62 -26.35 -3.74
N ASP A 625 14.94 -27.37 -4.54
CA ASP A 625 15.45 -28.63 -3.99
C ASP A 625 16.82 -28.45 -3.33
N ALA A 626 17.69 -27.58 -3.87
CA ALA A 626 18.99 -27.29 -3.27
C ALA A 626 18.84 -26.59 -1.91
N CYS A 627 17.93 -25.61 -1.79
CA CYS A 627 17.62 -24.95 -0.53
C CYS A 627 17.05 -25.94 0.50
N ALA A 628 16.07 -26.75 0.10
CA ALA A 628 15.44 -27.73 0.99
C ALA A 628 16.48 -28.73 1.54
N ARG A 629 17.41 -29.21 0.69
CA ARG A 629 18.50 -30.09 1.14
C ARG A 629 19.41 -29.39 2.15
N GLU A 630 19.79 -28.14 1.92
CA GLU A 630 20.66 -27.41 2.86
C GLU A 630 20.00 -27.17 4.22
N VAL A 631 18.68 -26.89 4.26
CA VAL A 631 17.93 -26.80 5.51
C VAL A 631 18.01 -28.13 6.28
N LEU A 632 17.89 -29.26 5.58
CA LEU A 632 18.01 -30.58 6.19
C LEU A 632 19.45 -30.94 6.56
N ASP A 633 20.44 -30.49 5.79
CA ASP A 633 21.87 -30.67 6.11
C ASP A 633 22.25 -29.89 7.38
N CYS A 634 21.72 -28.66 7.55
CA CYS A 634 21.87 -27.89 8.78
C CYS A 634 21.25 -28.62 9.98
N TYR A 635 20.03 -29.17 9.82
CA TYR A 635 19.42 -30.01 10.84
C TYR A 635 20.25 -31.26 11.14
N GLY A 636 20.76 -31.96 10.11
CA GLY A 636 21.61 -33.14 10.29
C GLY A 636 22.90 -32.81 11.03
N ALA A 637 23.54 -31.67 10.74
CA ALA A 637 24.72 -31.19 11.44
C ALA A 637 24.42 -30.84 12.91
N TRP A 638 23.26 -30.21 13.17
CA TRP A 638 22.76 -29.89 14.49
C TRP A 638 22.52 -31.17 15.33
N ASP A 639 21.87 -32.18 14.75
CA ASP A 639 21.61 -33.47 15.37
C ASP A 639 22.92 -34.22 15.72
N LEU A 640 23.88 -34.22 14.78
CA LEU A 640 25.21 -34.83 14.97
C LEU A 640 26.07 -34.12 16.03
N ALA A 641 25.84 -32.83 16.31
CA ALA A 641 26.56 -32.06 17.32
C ALA A 641 26.18 -32.45 18.77
N GLY A 642 25.10 -33.22 18.96
CA GLY A 642 24.92 -34.08 20.14
C GLY A 642 24.54 -33.41 21.47
N THR A 643 23.46 -32.62 21.52
CA THR A 643 22.88 -32.13 22.80
C THR A 643 21.37 -32.39 23.04
N GLY A 644 20.66 -33.14 22.18
CA GLY A 644 19.22 -33.43 22.34
C GLY A 644 18.83 -34.92 22.19
N PRO A 645 17.65 -35.38 22.70
CA PRO A 645 17.34 -36.80 22.91
C PRO A 645 16.31 -37.43 21.95
N PHE A 646 16.15 -36.99 20.70
CA PHE A 646 15.06 -37.49 19.84
C PHE A 646 15.48 -37.68 18.37
N PRO A 647 14.80 -38.57 17.61
CA PRO A 647 15.47 -39.69 16.95
C PRO A 647 15.88 -39.48 15.48
N ALA A 648 16.91 -40.24 15.12
CA ALA A 648 17.35 -40.58 13.78
C ALA A 648 16.19 -40.98 12.86
N GLY A 649 15.87 -40.13 11.89
CA GLY A 649 15.08 -40.49 10.72
C GLY A 649 14.41 -39.31 10.01
N ARG A 650 13.57 -38.54 10.72
CA ARG A 650 12.68 -37.52 10.10
C ARG A 650 12.30 -36.40 11.09
N PRO A 651 12.73 -35.14 10.89
CA PRO A 651 12.35 -34.02 11.75
C PRO A 651 10.89 -33.56 11.55
N SER A 652 10.29 -33.03 12.61
CA SER A 652 9.14 -32.12 12.56
C SER A 652 9.67 -30.72 12.18
N LEU A 653 9.37 -30.25 10.97
CA LEU A 653 9.87 -29.00 10.42
C LEU A 653 8.76 -27.93 10.33
N ALA A 654 9.03 -26.73 10.84
CA ALA A 654 8.15 -25.57 10.68
C ALA A 654 8.83 -24.50 9.81
N VAL A 655 8.14 -24.08 8.74
CA VAL A 655 8.45 -22.86 7.99
C VAL A 655 7.74 -21.73 8.72
N VAL A 656 8.51 -20.89 9.42
CA VAL A 656 7.98 -19.89 10.35
C VAL A 656 8.07 -18.51 9.75
N ASP A 657 6.95 -17.80 9.71
CA ASP A 657 6.82 -16.40 9.30
C ASP A 657 5.59 -15.74 9.95
N TYR A 658 5.40 -14.42 9.78
CA TYR A 658 4.07 -13.82 9.89
C TYR A 658 3.26 -14.23 8.65
N LEU A 659 2.08 -14.85 8.84
CA LEU A 659 1.33 -15.38 7.70
C LEU A 659 0.88 -14.30 6.71
N GLU A 660 0.74 -13.06 7.17
CA GLU A 660 0.43 -11.92 6.29
C GLU A 660 1.61 -11.44 5.43
N SER A 661 2.84 -11.79 5.79
CA SER A 661 4.08 -11.37 5.11
C SER A 661 4.71 -12.48 4.27
N LEU A 662 4.33 -13.73 4.55
CA LEU A 662 4.82 -14.91 3.84
C LEU A 662 4.26 -15.00 2.42
N SER A 663 5.14 -15.30 1.46
CA SER A 663 4.72 -15.88 0.18
C SER A 663 4.18 -17.29 0.42
N ARG A 664 2.86 -17.38 0.63
CA ARG A 664 2.20 -18.64 1.00
C ARG A 664 2.41 -19.72 -0.06
N ASP A 665 2.26 -19.38 -1.35
CA ASP A 665 2.42 -20.36 -2.43
C ASP A 665 3.83 -20.95 -2.46
N GLU A 666 4.88 -20.13 -2.31
CA GLU A 666 6.26 -20.63 -2.23
C GLU A 666 6.47 -21.50 -0.98
N ALA A 667 5.92 -21.10 0.17
CA ALA A 667 6.01 -21.91 1.39
C ALA A 667 5.30 -23.27 1.25
N GLU A 668 4.18 -23.32 0.53
CA GLU A 668 3.46 -24.56 0.22
C GLU A 668 4.26 -25.48 -0.71
N ASP A 669 4.96 -24.93 -1.72
CA ASP A 669 5.93 -25.68 -2.54
C ASP A 669 6.99 -26.31 -1.64
N PHE A 670 7.64 -25.52 -0.78
CA PHE A 670 8.65 -26.05 0.14
C PHE A 670 8.11 -27.15 1.06
N VAL A 671 6.90 -27.00 1.62
CA VAL A 671 6.25 -28.06 2.41
C VAL A 671 6.06 -29.33 1.58
N ALA A 672 5.61 -29.22 0.33
CA ALA A 672 5.49 -30.37 -0.57
C ALA A 672 6.85 -31.03 -0.88
N ARG A 673 7.90 -30.22 -1.04
CA ARG A 673 9.28 -30.70 -1.30
C ARG A 673 9.87 -31.42 -0.09
N PHE A 674 9.73 -30.86 1.10
CA PHE A 674 10.11 -31.53 2.34
C PHE A 674 9.35 -32.84 2.51
N ALA A 675 8.04 -32.86 2.24
CA ALA A 675 7.24 -34.08 2.29
C ALA A 675 7.73 -35.15 1.31
N ALA A 676 8.13 -34.76 0.09
CA ALA A 676 8.74 -35.67 -0.89
C ALA A 676 10.11 -36.21 -0.44
N MET A 677 10.87 -35.42 0.32
CA MET A 677 12.10 -35.85 1.00
C MET A 677 11.84 -36.66 2.29
N GLY A 678 10.57 -36.82 2.67
CA GLY A 678 10.14 -37.61 3.81
C GLY A 678 10.09 -36.84 5.14
N VAL A 679 10.08 -35.51 5.12
CA VAL A 679 10.05 -34.66 6.31
C VAL A 679 8.61 -34.21 6.57
N ASP A 680 8.19 -34.21 7.84
CA ASP A 680 6.89 -33.65 8.22
C ASP A 680 7.02 -32.13 8.37
N ALA A 681 6.77 -31.41 7.27
CA ALA A 681 6.88 -29.97 7.21
C ALA A 681 5.51 -29.28 7.28
N ARG A 682 5.46 -28.10 7.88
CA ARG A 682 4.26 -27.26 7.97
C ARG A 682 4.61 -25.77 7.96
N ILE A 683 3.63 -24.96 7.61
CA ILE A 683 3.69 -23.50 7.76
C ILE A 683 3.14 -23.15 9.14
N THR A 684 3.85 -22.29 9.88
CA THR A 684 3.47 -21.87 11.23
C THR A 684 3.55 -20.35 11.33
N ASP A 685 2.47 -19.71 11.80
CA ASP A 685 2.54 -18.28 12.16
C ASP A 685 3.44 -18.13 13.37
N ILE A 686 4.38 -17.19 13.34
CA ILE A 686 5.27 -16.93 14.47
C ILE A 686 4.50 -16.67 15.77
N ARG A 687 3.29 -16.08 15.70
CA ARG A 687 2.45 -15.80 16.88
C ARG A 687 1.88 -17.04 17.55
N ASP A 688 1.85 -18.17 16.85
CA ASP A 688 1.36 -19.44 17.37
C ASP A 688 2.47 -20.25 18.06
N LEU A 689 3.71 -19.75 18.05
CA LEU A 689 4.84 -20.39 18.71
C LEU A 689 4.75 -20.23 20.24
N SER A 690 5.17 -21.28 20.94
CA SER A 690 5.25 -21.30 22.40
C SER A 690 6.36 -22.25 22.86
N VAL A 691 6.77 -22.16 24.12
CA VAL A 691 7.71 -23.09 24.73
C VAL A 691 7.01 -23.83 25.87
N ASP A 692 7.04 -25.17 25.83
CA ASP A 692 6.38 -26.03 26.83
C ASP A 692 7.23 -27.26 27.18
N GLU A 693 6.94 -27.90 28.31
CA GLU A 693 7.61 -29.10 28.78
C GLU A 693 6.94 -30.36 28.23
N VAL A 694 7.65 -31.08 27.35
CA VAL A 694 7.18 -32.34 26.76
C VAL A 694 8.15 -33.46 27.12
N GLY A 695 7.66 -34.44 27.88
CA GLY A 695 8.46 -35.60 28.28
C GLY A 695 9.64 -35.25 29.20
N GLY A 696 9.47 -34.25 30.07
CA GLY A 696 10.50 -33.82 31.03
C GLY A 696 11.52 -32.83 30.48
N ARG A 697 11.25 -32.20 29.32
CA ARG A 697 12.17 -31.29 28.63
C ARG A 697 11.42 -30.17 27.94
N TRP A 698 11.97 -28.97 27.98
CA TRP A 698 11.45 -27.81 27.24
C TRP A 698 11.61 -28.00 25.74
N ARG A 699 10.58 -27.60 24.99
CA ARG A 699 10.46 -27.74 23.53
C ARG A 699 9.83 -26.48 22.96
N LEU A 700 10.24 -26.11 21.76
CA LEU A 700 9.46 -25.20 20.92
C LEU A 700 8.24 -25.95 20.38
N MET A 701 7.09 -25.29 20.43
CA MET A 701 5.79 -25.85 20.14
C MET A 701 5.03 -24.94 19.18
N ASP A 702 4.15 -25.54 18.40
CA ASP A 702 3.02 -24.85 17.77
C ASP A 702 1.71 -25.61 18.02
N GLY A 703 0.63 -25.17 17.38
CA GLY A 703 -0.69 -25.81 17.49
C GLY A 703 -0.74 -27.29 17.08
N ARG A 704 0.30 -27.83 16.42
CA ARG A 704 0.39 -29.26 16.04
C ARG A 704 1.33 -30.07 16.92
N GLY A 705 2.11 -29.43 17.79
CA GLY A 705 2.98 -30.08 18.76
C GLY A 705 4.44 -29.62 18.67
N PRO A 706 5.39 -30.45 19.15
CA PRO A 706 6.81 -30.10 19.16
C PRO A 706 7.38 -29.87 17.75
N ILE A 707 8.30 -28.91 17.67
CA ILE A 707 9.06 -28.58 16.46
C ILE A 707 10.53 -28.96 16.69
N ASP A 708 11.11 -29.76 15.79
CA ASP A 708 12.52 -30.15 15.85
C ASP A 708 13.39 -29.18 15.04
N CYS A 709 12.89 -28.71 13.90
CA CYS A 709 13.57 -27.81 12.99
C CYS A 709 12.67 -26.63 12.61
N VAL A 710 13.17 -25.41 12.76
CA VAL A 710 12.57 -24.20 12.24
C VAL A 710 13.37 -23.75 11.03
N TRP A 711 12.73 -23.62 9.88
CA TRP A 711 13.25 -22.77 8.82
C TRP A 711 12.66 -21.37 9.01
N ARG A 712 13.47 -20.45 9.50
CA ARG A 712 13.04 -19.08 9.77
C ARG A 712 12.94 -18.30 8.46
N ARG A 713 11.72 -17.92 8.08
CA ARG A 713 11.42 -16.95 7.02
C ARG A 713 11.15 -15.56 7.56
N VAL A 714 10.71 -15.46 8.83
CA VAL A 714 10.57 -14.19 9.58
C VAL A 714 11.84 -13.35 9.46
N VAL A 715 11.65 -12.07 9.20
CA VAL A 715 12.72 -11.08 9.13
C VAL A 715 12.95 -10.43 10.49
N VAL A 716 14.21 -10.21 10.88
CA VAL A 716 14.52 -9.62 12.20
C VAL A 716 13.90 -8.23 12.36
N SER A 717 14.00 -7.34 11.35
CA SER A 717 13.39 -6.01 11.43
C SER A 717 11.88 -6.04 11.59
N GLU A 718 11.20 -6.99 10.93
CA GLU A 718 9.74 -7.13 11.07
C GLU A 718 9.37 -7.67 12.45
N MET A 719 10.13 -8.63 12.97
CA MET A 719 9.96 -9.15 14.32
C MET A 719 10.09 -8.04 15.37
N MET A 720 11.04 -7.12 15.19
CA MET A 720 11.20 -5.94 16.05
C MET A 720 10.03 -4.95 15.91
N GLY A 721 9.47 -4.82 14.70
CA GLY A 721 8.31 -3.96 14.44
C GLY A 721 6.97 -4.55 14.90
N LYS A 722 6.88 -5.87 15.08
CA LYS A 722 5.66 -6.62 15.43
C LYS A 722 5.88 -7.59 16.62
N PRO A 723 6.32 -7.11 17.79
CA PRO A 723 6.63 -7.99 18.92
C PRO A 723 5.43 -8.84 19.34
N CYS A 724 5.67 -10.12 19.65
CA CYS A 724 4.66 -11.04 20.15
C CYS A 724 5.30 -12.15 20.99
N GLU A 725 4.51 -12.82 21.83
CA GLU A 725 4.99 -13.91 22.70
C GLU A 725 5.63 -15.06 21.90
N GLY A 726 5.12 -15.34 20.71
CA GLY A 726 5.70 -16.37 19.84
C GLY A 726 7.05 -15.98 19.23
N ALA A 727 7.31 -14.68 19.01
CA ALA A 727 8.64 -14.20 18.67
C ALA A 727 9.62 -14.42 19.83
N ASP A 728 9.19 -14.12 21.06
CA ASP A 728 10.00 -14.39 22.27
C ASP A 728 10.26 -15.90 22.42
N ALA A 729 9.27 -16.75 22.12
CA ALA A 729 9.42 -18.20 22.13
C ALA A 729 10.45 -18.70 21.10
N LEU A 730 10.46 -18.12 19.89
CA LEU A 730 11.45 -18.44 18.86
C LEU A 730 12.87 -18.00 19.28
N VAL A 731 13.00 -16.81 19.85
CA VAL A 731 14.29 -16.30 20.37
C VAL A 731 14.79 -17.21 21.48
N LEU A 732 13.93 -17.54 22.46
CA LEU A 732 14.26 -18.45 23.55
C LEU A 732 14.66 -19.84 23.04
N ALA A 733 13.98 -20.35 22.01
CA ALA A 733 14.32 -21.63 21.40
C ALA A 733 15.70 -21.63 20.73
N ALA A 734 16.10 -20.51 20.12
CA ALA A 734 17.43 -20.33 19.57
C ALA A 734 18.49 -20.18 20.68
N GLU A 735 18.22 -19.41 21.73
CA GLU A 735 19.14 -19.17 22.86
C GLU A 735 19.41 -20.45 23.68
N GLU A 736 18.36 -21.21 23.99
CA GLU A 736 18.41 -22.39 24.85
C GLU A 736 18.51 -23.71 24.06
N ASN A 737 18.73 -23.62 22.74
CA ASN A 737 18.87 -24.76 21.84
C ASN A 737 17.68 -25.76 21.91
N LEU A 738 16.45 -25.24 21.95
CA LEU A 738 15.23 -26.05 22.09
C LEU A 738 14.75 -26.65 20.76
N ALA A 739 15.19 -26.07 19.63
CA ALA A 739 14.98 -26.55 18.26
C ALA A 739 16.15 -26.09 17.37
N CYS A 740 16.38 -26.77 16.24
CA CYS A 740 17.32 -26.30 15.23
C CYS A 740 16.71 -25.11 14.46
N VAL A 741 17.24 -23.89 14.64
CA VAL A 741 16.76 -22.70 13.92
C VAL A 741 17.66 -22.41 12.72
N VAL A 742 17.23 -22.85 11.53
CA VAL A 742 17.95 -22.61 10.27
C VAL A 742 17.66 -21.21 9.75
N GLY A 743 18.74 -20.48 9.45
CA GLY A 743 18.69 -19.05 9.22
C GLY A 743 18.54 -18.30 10.54
N GLY A 744 19.36 -18.59 11.56
CA GLY A 744 19.28 -17.92 12.86
C GLY A 744 19.58 -16.41 12.78
N PHE A 745 19.50 -15.74 13.92
CA PHE A 745 19.59 -14.28 14.01
C PHE A 745 21.00 -13.72 13.71
N SER A 746 22.02 -14.58 13.75
CA SER A 746 23.42 -14.21 13.55
C SER A 746 23.71 -13.69 12.13
N THR A 747 22.85 -13.99 11.15
CA THR A 747 23.02 -13.57 9.75
C THR A 747 22.66 -12.10 9.52
N TRP A 748 21.85 -11.50 10.41
CA TRP A 748 21.29 -10.17 10.23
C TRP A 748 22.29 -9.06 9.91
N PRO A 749 23.49 -8.96 10.52
CA PRO A 749 24.45 -7.91 10.19
C PRO A 749 24.77 -7.83 8.70
N CYS A 750 24.89 -8.97 8.03
CA CYS A 750 25.14 -9.05 6.59
C CYS A 750 23.90 -8.75 5.73
N ALA A 751 22.69 -8.84 6.28
CA ALA A 751 21.45 -8.47 5.59
C ALA A 751 21.18 -6.96 5.67
N THR A 752 21.90 -6.22 6.53
CA THR A 752 21.73 -4.78 6.66
C THR A 752 22.39 -4.01 5.53
N LYS A 753 21.85 -2.82 5.22
CA LYS A 753 22.47 -1.86 4.28
C LYS A 753 23.84 -1.37 4.76
N ASN A 754 24.13 -1.46 6.06
CA ASN A 754 25.39 -1.02 6.66
C ASN A 754 26.56 -1.96 6.34
N VAL A 755 26.31 -3.20 5.89
CA VAL A 755 27.38 -4.17 5.60
C VAL A 755 28.36 -3.67 4.54
N PHE A 756 27.87 -3.01 3.49
CA PHE A 756 28.73 -2.45 2.46
C PHE A 756 29.50 -1.23 2.97
N ALA A 757 28.90 -0.41 3.83
CA ALA A 757 29.62 0.68 4.50
C ALA A 757 30.73 0.13 5.41
N PHE A 758 30.48 -0.97 6.11
CA PHE A 758 31.49 -1.67 6.90
C PHE A 758 32.65 -2.15 6.03
N PHE A 759 32.39 -2.76 4.87
CA PHE A 759 33.43 -3.24 3.95
C PHE A 759 34.34 -2.13 3.40
N HIS A 760 33.82 -0.90 3.23
CA HIS A 760 34.60 0.27 2.84
C HIS A 760 35.19 1.04 4.04
N GLY A 761 34.86 0.62 5.27
CA GLY A 761 35.34 1.21 6.51
C GLY A 761 36.71 0.68 6.96
N PRO A 762 37.40 1.40 7.87
CA PRO A 762 38.73 1.00 8.33
C PRO A 762 38.73 -0.32 9.11
N GLN A 763 37.61 -0.69 9.76
CA GLN A 763 37.45 -1.94 10.49
C GLN A 763 37.41 -3.18 9.57
N ALA A 764 37.12 -3.03 8.27
CA ALA A 764 37.19 -4.17 7.34
C ALA A 764 38.61 -4.76 7.28
N ALA A 765 39.65 -3.93 7.40
CA ALA A 765 41.04 -4.38 7.33
C ALA A 765 41.51 -5.23 8.53
N SER A 766 40.76 -5.23 9.63
CA SER A 766 41.02 -6.16 10.75
C SER A 766 40.32 -7.51 10.58
N VAL A 767 39.45 -7.65 9.57
CA VAL A 767 38.63 -8.84 9.33
C VAL A 767 38.99 -9.54 8.02
N LEU A 768 39.21 -8.75 6.96
CA LEU A 768 39.41 -9.23 5.59
C LEU A 768 40.90 -9.21 5.21
N ASP A 769 41.31 -10.15 4.37
CA ASP A 769 42.67 -10.17 3.82
C ASP A 769 42.82 -9.21 2.63
N ALA A 770 44.07 -9.04 2.16
CA ALA A 770 44.37 -8.09 1.10
C ALA A 770 43.62 -8.38 -0.22
N GLY A 771 43.44 -9.65 -0.57
CA GLY A 771 42.74 -10.07 -1.79
C GLY A 771 41.23 -9.85 -1.66
N GLU A 772 40.66 -10.12 -0.50
CA GLU A 772 39.25 -9.84 -0.22
C GLU A 772 38.94 -8.34 -0.21
N LEU A 773 39.83 -7.52 0.34
CA LEU A 773 39.69 -6.06 0.30
C LEU A 773 39.80 -5.52 -1.14
N GLU A 774 40.63 -6.14 -1.98
CA GLU A 774 40.71 -5.80 -3.40
C GLU A 774 39.44 -6.20 -4.14
N PHE A 775 38.90 -7.39 -3.87
CA PHE A 775 37.62 -7.84 -4.39
C PHE A 775 36.47 -6.89 -4.01
N VAL A 776 36.40 -6.47 -2.74
CA VAL A 776 35.42 -5.46 -2.27
C VAL A 776 35.56 -4.16 -3.07
N ARG A 777 36.78 -3.63 -3.21
CA ARG A 777 37.00 -2.39 -3.97
C ARG A 777 36.60 -2.49 -5.44
N ALA A 778 36.75 -3.68 -6.02
CA ALA A 778 36.44 -3.92 -7.43
C ALA A 778 34.94 -4.17 -7.70
N HIS A 779 34.22 -4.80 -6.77
CA HIS A 779 32.89 -5.34 -7.02
C HIS A 779 31.79 -4.87 -6.06
N VAL A 780 32.13 -4.24 -4.93
CA VAL A 780 31.16 -3.64 -4.01
C VAL A 780 31.18 -2.13 -4.22
N PRO A 781 30.08 -1.50 -4.68
CA PRO A 781 30.02 -0.06 -4.86
C PRO A 781 30.44 0.68 -3.60
N PHE A 782 31.21 1.76 -3.74
CA PHE A 782 31.62 2.55 -2.58
C PHE A 782 30.39 2.96 -1.78
N THR A 783 30.43 2.70 -0.47
CA THR A 783 29.28 2.84 0.39
C THR A 783 29.69 3.45 1.73
N LYS A 784 28.90 4.38 2.25
CA LYS A 784 29.16 5.04 3.54
C LYS A 784 27.86 5.32 4.28
N VAL A 785 27.82 5.08 5.59
CA VAL A 785 26.77 5.60 6.48
C VAL A 785 26.99 7.10 6.66
N LEU A 786 26.00 7.91 6.29
CA LEU A 786 26.02 9.35 6.46
C LEU A 786 25.83 9.70 7.94
N ALA A 787 26.76 10.46 8.50
CA ALA A 787 26.71 10.89 9.90
C ALA A 787 26.46 12.40 10.06
N PRO A 788 25.95 12.84 11.21
CA PRO A 788 25.90 14.25 11.55
C PRO A 788 27.31 14.88 11.51
N GLY A 789 27.53 15.81 10.60
CA GLY A 789 28.79 16.53 10.42
C GLY A 789 29.57 16.17 9.15
N ASP A 790 29.16 15.11 8.43
CA ASP A 790 29.84 14.69 7.20
C ASP A 790 29.80 15.73 6.07
N ASP A 791 30.92 15.90 5.36
CA ASP A 791 30.94 16.72 4.14
C ASP A 791 30.13 16.03 3.03
N LEU A 792 29.15 16.76 2.48
CA LEU A 792 28.27 16.29 1.42
C LEU A 792 28.79 16.64 0.02
N ALA A 793 29.79 17.51 -0.10
CA ALA A 793 30.34 17.95 -1.38
C ALA A 793 30.72 16.80 -2.33
N PRO A 794 31.29 15.65 -1.87
CA PRO A 794 31.63 14.53 -2.75
C PRO A 794 30.42 13.84 -3.40
N TYR A 795 29.22 14.03 -2.83
CA TYR A 795 28.01 13.32 -3.26
C TYR A 795 27.08 14.19 -4.10
N LEU A 796 27.47 15.43 -4.44
CA LEU A 796 26.60 16.39 -5.15
C LEU A 796 26.31 16.00 -6.61
N ASP A 797 27.19 15.22 -7.25
CA ASP A 797 26.94 14.67 -8.58
C ASP A 797 25.89 13.55 -8.52
N ARG A 798 24.61 13.94 -8.45
CA ARG A 798 23.49 13.03 -8.13
C ARG A 798 23.46 11.77 -9.00
N GLU A 799 23.84 11.86 -10.27
CA GLU A 799 23.76 10.73 -11.19
C GLU A 799 24.74 9.59 -10.85
N ALA A 800 25.79 9.89 -10.07
CA ALA A 800 26.79 8.93 -9.62
C ALA A 800 26.42 8.19 -8.33
N TRP A 801 25.28 8.52 -7.71
CA TRP A 801 24.98 8.09 -6.33
C TRP A 801 23.54 7.62 -6.15
N ILE A 802 23.35 6.77 -5.13
CA ILE A 802 22.07 6.26 -4.65
C ILE A 802 22.07 6.31 -3.12
N VAL A 803 20.97 6.75 -2.51
CA VAL A 803 20.81 6.77 -1.06
C VAL A 803 19.79 5.73 -0.63
N LYS A 804 20.18 4.91 0.34
CA LYS A 804 19.39 3.83 0.93
C LYS A 804 19.14 4.16 2.42
N PRO A 805 17.89 4.36 2.85
CA PRO A 805 17.58 4.75 4.23
C PRO A 805 17.87 3.61 5.21
N ALA A 806 18.08 3.97 6.48
CA ALA A 806 18.44 3.04 7.56
C ALA A 806 17.33 2.00 7.86
N ASP A 807 16.06 2.39 7.73
CA ASP A 807 14.91 1.60 8.21
C ASP A 807 14.18 0.81 7.09
N GLY A 808 14.72 0.75 5.87
CA GLY A 808 14.00 0.18 4.72
C GLY A 808 14.20 -1.33 4.54
N TYR A 809 13.11 -2.11 4.43
CA TYR A 809 13.13 -3.53 4.06
C TYR A 809 12.90 -3.78 2.56
N ASN A 810 12.45 -2.77 1.78
CA ASN A 810 12.20 -2.85 0.33
C ASN A 810 12.78 -1.66 -0.44
N ALA A 811 12.84 -1.76 -1.78
CA ALA A 811 13.32 -0.72 -2.69
C ALA A 811 12.51 0.60 -2.64
N ASP A 812 11.33 0.60 -2.02
CA ASP A 812 10.33 1.68 -2.04
C ASP A 812 10.79 3.01 -1.40
N SER A 813 11.89 2.97 -0.63
CA SER A 813 12.50 4.14 0.01
C SER A 813 13.92 4.45 -0.47
N VAL A 814 14.42 3.73 -1.47
CA VAL A 814 15.73 3.97 -2.08
C VAL A 814 15.59 5.09 -3.11
N VAL A 815 16.51 6.06 -3.09
CA VAL A 815 16.51 7.18 -4.04
C VAL A 815 17.80 7.15 -4.86
N ALA A 816 17.70 6.81 -6.14
CA ALA A 816 18.78 7.03 -7.09
C ALA A 816 18.81 8.51 -7.47
N GLY A 817 19.98 9.15 -7.40
CA GLY A 817 20.06 10.56 -7.76
C GLY A 817 19.72 10.83 -9.22
N ARG A 818 19.79 9.81 -10.10
CA ARG A 818 19.33 9.86 -11.49
C ARG A 818 17.83 10.15 -11.62
N ASP A 819 17.02 9.78 -10.63
CA ASP A 819 15.55 9.83 -10.68
C ASP A 819 14.96 11.11 -10.07
N VAL A 820 15.80 12.01 -9.54
CA VAL A 820 15.38 13.22 -8.83
C VAL A 820 16.18 14.43 -9.27
N ASP A 821 15.66 15.65 -9.12
CA ASP A 821 16.44 16.87 -9.40
C ASP A 821 17.48 17.19 -8.30
N ASP A 822 18.35 18.18 -8.57
CA ASP A 822 19.44 18.57 -7.66
C ASP A 822 18.93 19.08 -6.30
N GLY A 823 17.79 19.75 -6.28
CA GLY A 823 17.18 20.29 -5.06
C GLY A 823 16.74 19.15 -4.14
N ARG A 824 16.02 18.19 -4.70
CA ARG A 824 15.65 16.96 -4.00
C ARG A 824 16.88 16.16 -3.59
N TRP A 825 17.88 16.01 -4.45
CA TRP A 825 19.06 15.25 -4.12
C TRP A 825 19.78 15.77 -2.87
N LEU A 826 19.88 17.10 -2.73
CA LEU A 826 20.40 17.74 -1.53
C LEU A 826 19.58 17.44 -0.27
N GLU A 827 18.25 17.44 -0.35
CA GLU A 827 17.38 17.06 0.76
C GLU A 827 17.60 15.61 1.19
N VAL A 828 17.74 14.70 0.22
CA VAL A 828 17.97 13.28 0.47
C VAL A 828 19.29 13.06 1.21
N LEU A 829 20.37 13.72 0.76
CA LEU A 829 21.66 13.69 1.45
C LEU A 829 21.60 14.32 2.85
N GLY A 830 20.89 15.45 2.98
CA GLY A 830 20.68 16.15 4.26
C GLY A 830 19.95 15.27 5.27
N ARG A 831 18.79 14.73 4.91
CA ARG A 831 18.03 13.79 5.73
C ARG A 831 18.84 12.53 6.02
N GLY A 832 19.56 12.01 5.03
CA GLY A 832 20.40 10.84 5.20
C GLY A 832 21.46 11.02 6.30
N ARG A 833 22.05 12.21 6.41
CA ARG A 833 22.96 12.56 7.53
C ARG A 833 22.29 12.62 8.89
N GLU A 834 20.99 12.96 8.95
CA GLU A 834 20.24 13.03 10.21
C GLU A 834 19.80 11.64 10.69
N THR A 835 19.41 10.77 9.75
CA THR A 835 18.82 9.45 10.05
C THR A 835 19.83 8.30 9.98
N GLY A 836 21.08 8.55 9.60
CA GLY A 836 22.07 7.47 9.41
C GLY A 836 21.84 6.64 8.15
N ALA A 837 21.33 7.25 7.07
CA ALA A 837 21.16 6.56 5.80
C ALA A 837 22.52 6.22 5.15
N VAL A 838 22.51 5.25 4.26
CA VAL A 838 23.68 4.85 3.49
C VAL A 838 23.69 5.57 2.14
N VAL A 839 24.76 6.31 1.84
CA VAL A 839 25.07 6.78 0.48
C VAL A 839 25.97 5.77 -0.21
N GLN A 840 25.63 5.42 -1.44
CA GLN A 840 26.32 4.39 -2.22
C GLN A 840 26.54 4.86 -3.65
N ALA A 841 27.68 4.53 -4.25
CA ALA A 841 27.95 4.76 -5.66
C ALA A 841 26.94 3.99 -6.53
N TYR A 842 26.38 4.63 -7.54
CA TYR A 842 25.40 4.01 -8.42
C TYR A 842 26.06 2.91 -9.26
N ALA A 843 25.62 1.66 -9.08
CA ALA A 843 26.08 0.53 -9.88
C ALA A 843 25.40 0.55 -11.26
N PRO A 844 26.15 0.49 -12.38
CA PRO A 844 25.58 0.40 -13.72
C PRO A 844 24.70 -0.84 -13.87
N GLN A 845 23.51 -0.67 -14.46
CA GLN A 845 22.58 -1.75 -14.75
C GLN A 845 22.65 -2.10 -16.23
N TYR A 846 22.72 -3.39 -16.54
CA TYR A 846 22.77 -3.87 -17.92
C TYR A 846 21.35 -3.98 -18.48
N VAL A 847 21.14 -3.43 -19.68
CA VAL A 847 19.82 -3.39 -20.34
C VAL A 847 19.82 -4.35 -21.51
N CYS A 848 18.78 -5.20 -21.58
CA CYS A 848 18.59 -6.14 -22.69
C CYS A 848 17.13 -6.20 -23.16
N PRO A 849 16.88 -6.54 -24.44
CA PRO A 849 15.54 -6.74 -24.95
C PRO A 849 14.95 -8.05 -24.42
N VAL A 850 13.73 -7.94 -23.88
CA VAL A 850 13.00 -9.03 -23.23
C VAL A 850 11.62 -9.15 -23.86
N VAL A 851 11.27 -10.35 -24.30
CA VAL A 851 9.90 -10.72 -24.68
C VAL A 851 9.12 -11.00 -23.41
N VAL A 852 8.00 -10.30 -23.22
CA VAL A 852 7.12 -10.49 -22.06
C VAL A 852 6.37 -11.81 -22.19
N GLY A 853 6.39 -12.64 -21.15
CA GLY A 853 5.70 -13.93 -21.07
C GLY A 853 4.24 -13.77 -20.68
N GLY A 854 4.00 -13.03 -19.61
CA GLY A 854 2.69 -12.67 -19.10
C GLY A 854 2.83 -11.78 -17.87
N CYS A 855 1.82 -10.96 -17.60
CA CYS A 855 1.74 -10.16 -16.38
C CYS A 855 0.65 -10.71 -15.48
N ALA A 856 0.89 -10.68 -14.17
CA ALA A 856 -0.15 -10.98 -13.20
C ALA A 856 -1.30 -9.96 -13.37
N PRO A 857 -2.58 -10.35 -13.17
CA PRO A 857 -3.71 -9.43 -13.32
C PRO A 857 -3.64 -8.18 -12.44
N GLU A 858 -2.92 -8.26 -11.33
CA GLU A 858 -2.75 -7.18 -10.35
C GLU A 858 -1.51 -6.30 -10.62
N ASP A 859 -0.68 -6.63 -11.62
CA ASP A 859 0.48 -5.82 -12.02
C ASP A 859 0.02 -4.55 -12.73
N VAL A 860 0.36 -3.38 -12.22
CA VAL A 860 -0.10 -2.08 -12.74
C VAL A 860 0.43 -1.74 -14.13
N THR A 861 1.55 -2.35 -14.55
CA THR A 861 2.24 -1.95 -15.79
C THR A 861 1.78 -2.73 -17.01
N GLN A 862 1.14 -3.89 -16.80
CA GLN A 862 0.58 -4.77 -17.84
C GLN A 862 1.47 -4.82 -19.11
N LEU A 863 2.77 -5.09 -18.93
CA LEU A 863 3.74 -5.10 -20.02
C LEU A 863 3.35 -6.13 -21.09
N SER A 864 3.71 -5.84 -22.34
CA SER A 864 3.47 -6.74 -23.47
C SER A 864 4.52 -6.56 -24.56
N GLY A 865 4.64 -7.56 -25.44
CA GLY A 865 5.56 -7.50 -26.57
C GLY A 865 7.02 -7.62 -26.17
N VAL A 866 7.88 -6.80 -26.78
CA VAL A 866 9.33 -6.74 -26.49
C VAL A 866 9.61 -5.41 -25.78
N VAL A 867 10.30 -5.48 -24.65
CA VAL A 867 10.68 -4.32 -23.84
C VAL A 867 12.18 -4.33 -23.58
N ASP A 868 12.80 -3.15 -23.50
CA ASP A 868 14.17 -3.03 -23.01
C ASP A 868 14.14 -2.97 -21.48
N ALA A 869 14.74 -3.97 -20.83
CA ALA A 869 14.67 -4.13 -19.39
C ALA A 869 16.08 -4.21 -18.77
N SER A 870 16.27 -3.54 -17.64
CA SER A 870 17.44 -3.72 -16.80
C SER A 870 17.35 -5.05 -16.06
N CYS A 871 18.46 -5.81 -16.02
CA CYS A 871 18.52 -7.11 -15.35
C CYS A 871 19.28 -7.06 -14.02
N MET A 872 18.85 -7.91 -13.09
CA MET A 872 19.49 -8.15 -11.80
C MET A 872 19.49 -9.63 -11.48
N GLU A 873 20.69 -10.20 -11.36
CA GLU A 873 20.92 -11.61 -11.06
C GLU A 873 21.07 -11.81 -9.55
N GLY A 874 20.14 -12.55 -8.94
CA GLY A 874 20.25 -13.01 -7.57
C GLY A 874 20.96 -14.36 -7.49
N LEU A 875 22.17 -14.39 -6.92
CA LEU A 875 23.00 -15.59 -6.87
C LEU A 875 22.74 -16.35 -5.57
N TYR A 876 22.11 -17.51 -5.66
CA TYR A 876 21.82 -18.34 -4.49
C TYR A 876 23.04 -19.12 -4.02
N LEU A 877 23.29 -19.04 -2.72
CA LEU A 877 24.30 -19.79 -2.00
C LEU A 877 23.60 -20.61 -0.91
N PHE A 878 23.81 -21.92 -0.94
CA PHE A 878 23.36 -22.84 0.09
C PHE A 878 24.56 -23.52 0.71
N GLY A 879 24.74 -23.36 2.02
CA GLY A 879 25.94 -23.86 2.70
C GLY A 879 27.24 -23.20 2.21
N GLY A 880 27.13 -22.03 1.60
CA GLY A 880 28.24 -21.31 0.96
C GLY A 880 28.65 -21.79 -0.43
N ARG A 881 27.86 -22.67 -1.06
CA ARG A 881 28.08 -23.13 -2.44
C ARG A 881 27.08 -22.50 -3.39
N PHE A 882 27.56 -21.98 -4.52
CA PHE A 882 26.68 -21.45 -5.54
C PHE A 882 25.75 -22.54 -6.08
N SER A 883 24.45 -22.26 -6.14
CA SER A 883 23.42 -23.26 -6.43
C SER A 883 22.38 -22.83 -7.46
N GLY A 884 22.49 -21.62 -7.99
CA GLY A 884 21.66 -21.14 -9.10
C GLY A 884 21.40 -19.65 -9.06
N VAL A 885 20.63 -19.19 -10.06
CA VAL A 885 20.34 -17.78 -10.29
C VAL A 885 18.84 -17.54 -10.27
N PHE A 886 18.45 -16.44 -9.63
CA PHE A 886 17.13 -15.84 -9.75
C PHE A 886 17.25 -14.47 -10.40
N THR A 887 16.91 -14.39 -11.68
CA THR A 887 16.98 -13.13 -12.42
C THR A 887 15.64 -12.43 -12.43
N ARG A 888 15.69 -11.14 -12.12
CA ARG A 888 14.56 -10.21 -12.27
C ARG A 888 14.94 -9.15 -13.30
N CYS A 889 13.96 -8.69 -14.07
CA CYS A 889 14.15 -7.54 -14.95
C CYS A 889 12.99 -6.56 -14.84
N GLY A 890 13.22 -5.30 -15.22
CA GLY A 890 12.20 -4.26 -15.23
C GLY A 890 12.60 -3.07 -16.11
N VAL A 891 11.63 -2.22 -16.44
CA VAL A 891 11.84 -1.05 -17.32
C VAL A 891 12.17 0.25 -16.55
N GLY A 892 12.17 0.19 -15.22
CA GLY A 892 12.51 1.32 -14.33
C GLY A 892 13.96 1.28 -13.82
N ALA A 893 14.44 2.42 -13.31
CA ALA A 893 15.78 2.53 -12.71
C ALA A 893 15.96 1.74 -11.40
N THR A 894 14.84 1.40 -10.75
CA THR A 894 14.78 0.44 -9.63
C THR A 894 13.99 -0.78 -10.08
N ILE A 895 14.47 -1.98 -9.76
CA ILE A 895 13.79 -3.25 -10.04
C ILE A 895 13.23 -3.77 -8.72
N GLY A 896 11.94 -3.55 -8.49
CA GLY A 896 11.18 -3.94 -7.31
C GLY A 896 9.77 -4.41 -7.68
N GLU A 897 9.04 -4.94 -6.71
CA GLU A 897 7.71 -5.54 -6.92
C GLU A 897 6.69 -4.59 -7.57
N TRP A 898 6.87 -3.27 -7.40
CA TRP A 898 5.98 -2.21 -7.89
C TRP A 898 6.50 -1.48 -9.14
N THR A 899 7.59 -1.95 -9.77
CA THR A 899 8.29 -1.22 -10.85
C THR A 899 8.40 -2.02 -12.15
N SER A 900 7.30 -2.65 -12.58
CA SER A 900 7.23 -3.45 -13.81
C SER A 900 8.18 -4.66 -13.81
N ARG A 901 8.25 -5.38 -12.68
CA ARG A 901 9.17 -6.51 -12.51
C ARG A 901 8.66 -7.78 -13.19
N LEU A 902 9.49 -8.35 -14.05
CA LEU A 902 9.30 -9.70 -14.60
C LEU A 902 10.31 -10.67 -13.97
N ASN A 903 9.85 -11.87 -13.62
CA ASN A 903 10.71 -12.98 -13.21
C ASN A 903 11.21 -13.74 -14.46
N MET A 904 12.50 -14.04 -14.54
CA MET A 904 13.09 -14.71 -15.70
C MET A 904 13.49 -16.15 -15.35
N GLY A 905 13.26 -17.07 -16.28
CA GLY A 905 13.83 -18.42 -16.21
C GLY A 905 15.33 -18.38 -16.46
N CYS A 906 16.10 -19.29 -15.87
CA CYS A 906 17.56 -19.29 -15.93
C CYS A 906 18.09 -20.68 -16.30
N PHE A 907 18.96 -20.74 -17.32
CA PHE A 907 19.58 -21.98 -17.80
C PHE A 907 21.07 -21.82 -18.02
N VAL A 908 21.78 -22.95 -18.06
CA VAL A 908 23.20 -23.04 -18.40
C VAL A 908 23.37 -23.92 -19.62
N ASP A 909 24.06 -23.40 -20.65
CA ASP A 909 24.58 -24.18 -21.78
C ASP A 909 25.77 -25.00 -21.30
N ARG A 910 25.53 -26.24 -20.89
CA ARG A 910 26.60 -27.16 -20.49
C ARG A 910 27.34 -27.77 -21.67
N GLY A 911 26.91 -27.47 -22.90
CA GLY A 911 27.34 -28.10 -24.13
C GLY A 911 27.05 -29.59 -24.07
N GLY A 912 26.01 -30.06 -24.75
CA GLY A 912 25.60 -31.47 -24.73
C GLY A 912 26.80 -32.40 -24.80
N ARG A 913 27.06 -33.16 -23.72
CA ARG A 913 27.90 -34.36 -23.86
C ARG A 913 27.09 -35.31 -24.75
N PRO A 914 27.64 -35.74 -25.90
CA PRO A 914 26.96 -36.72 -26.73
C PRO A 914 26.71 -38.03 -25.98
#